data_AF-A0A5N6ULL3-F1
#
_entry.id   AF-A0A5N6ULL3-F1
#
_cell.length_a   1.000
_cell.length_b   1.000
_cell.length_c   1.000
_cell.angle_alpha   90.00
_cell.angle_beta   90.00
_cell.angle_gamma   90.00
#
_symmetry.space_group_name_H-M   'P 1'
#
loop_
_entity.id
_entity.type
_entity.pdbx_description
1 polymer ?
#
loop_
_entity_poly.entity_id
_entity_poly.type
_entity_poly.pdbx_seq_one_letter_code
_entity_poly.pdbx_strand_id
1 'polypeptide(L)'
;MDPNWPAATPPPGVVPNFDNPPSQRTAIIVLQTIFLTLTVLAVSTRVYVRTCIIKLWGAEDIHRHSSVLTDQCGAIAHMTLYIQTLPLGFGRHMWDVRAINLINPSSNRKLSAGGITFPWTVCFAKISILLLYKRIFPLRREIIAVWVGIVADAVLYAFCIAIAIGSMVKCAELSQLRDPYCKFNSGTMITIQSVINVVTDFYVLLLPIPRLVKLQVSRRRQIGLLLTFLSGLGACATSLARLINFQLNDSADVFWTTGRNAQFTIVEMNIAIIVACATSFPVFFARMHSLGSSFYNSAISLLHSTRGRPTSQHWERLKDGRGGLRQDAQELDIGPVLVTGGNGFIAYHIIAKILEEEPDCSIHSIDVNIDRNRHSNPNVHYHHGDLACAADVQRIMQIARPVTIFHTASPEFSDAPQSAYHRIIVEGAHHLLDAAVKVDTVRALINTSTSGVINDNHTDLIDATEEMPILHPPLQKRLYCIAKADAEEAIQAANRNGGQDDRGILTCAMRPGLVFGERDVGTLGKMFAVARQGKSRFQMGNGQNPYDFIYVGNLADAHLLAAHALLNAWGKPRPTDASTRVDGECFHVTNEDPWLFWDFQRAVSALTGNPIRPEDIIVIPKWVGLTLGFVNEWVAWIVSGGTRTANMTREGIRFSTLIRTLNGNKARRVLGYRPKVGMQEGLERSVRWFMENAEGKA
;
A
#
# COMPACT_ATOMS: atom_id res chain seq x y z
N MET A 1 -29.44 -26.62 -50.33
CA MET A 1 -29.75 -25.17 -50.31
C MET A 1 -28.59 -24.45 -50.96
N ASP A 2 -28.86 -23.47 -51.80
CA ASP A 2 -27.83 -22.54 -52.26
C ASP A 2 -27.25 -21.81 -51.03
N PRO A 3 -25.92 -21.82 -50.81
CA PRO A 3 -25.29 -21.19 -49.66
C PRO A 3 -25.56 -19.68 -49.54
N ASN A 4 -25.95 -19.02 -50.64
CA ASN A 4 -26.27 -17.60 -50.69
C ASN A 4 -27.75 -17.28 -50.43
N TRP A 5 -28.60 -18.29 -50.29
CA TRP A 5 -30.01 -18.07 -49.96
C TRP A 5 -30.19 -17.62 -48.50
N PRO A 6 -31.30 -16.94 -48.19
CA PRO A 6 -31.66 -16.59 -46.82
C PRO A 6 -31.83 -17.86 -45.97
N ALA A 7 -31.43 -17.79 -44.70
CA ALA A 7 -31.47 -18.91 -43.76
C ALA A 7 -32.90 -19.28 -43.31
N ALA A 8 -33.87 -18.40 -43.50
CA ALA A 8 -35.30 -18.67 -43.33
C ALA A 8 -36.12 -17.97 -44.42
N THR A 9 -37.34 -18.45 -44.67
CA THR A 9 -38.28 -17.81 -45.59
C THR A 9 -38.78 -16.49 -44.99
N PRO A 10 -38.68 -15.36 -45.72
CA PRO A 10 -39.17 -14.08 -45.23
C PRO A 10 -40.72 -14.05 -45.15
N PRO A 11 -41.31 -13.25 -44.25
CA PRO A 11 -42.75 -13.01 -44.23
C PRO A 11 -43.26 -12.39 -45.54
N PRO A 12 -44.54 -12.54 -45.88
CA PRO A 12 -45.12 -11.92 -47.07
C PRO A 12 -44.85 -10.41 -47.11
N GLY A 13 -44.25 -9.92 -48.20
CA GLY A 13 -43.92 -8.49 -48.39
C GLY A 13 -42.55 -8.04 -47.88
N VAL A 14 -41.73 -8.93 -47.31
CA VAL A 14 -40.37 -8.62 -46.81
C VAL A 14 -39.31 -9.13 -47.79
N VAL A 15 -38.35 -8.27 -48.17
CA VAL A 15 -37.20 -8.63 -49.00
C VAL A 15 -35.95 -8.78 -48.12
N PRO A 16 -35.23 -9.92 -48.18
CA PRO A 16 -33.96 -10.12 -47.47
C PRO A 16 -32.94 -9.01 -47.73
N ASN A 17 -32.35 -8.46 -46.66
CA ASN A 17 -31.31 -7.43 -46.73
C ASN A 17 -29.99 -7.96 -46.15
N PHE A 18 -29.02 -8.28 -47.01
CA PHE A 18 -27.73 -8.83 -46.57
C PHE A 18 -26.65 -7.76 -46.30
N ASP A 19 -26.84 -6.54 -46.80
CA ASP A 19 -25.79 -5.50 -46.77
C ASP A 19 -25.87 -4.64 -45.50
N ASN A 20 -27.08 -4.25 -45.09
CA ASN A 20 -27.30 -3.49 -43.85
C ASN A 20 -28.59 -3.90 -43.12
N PRO A 21 -28.65 -5.12 -42.56
CA PRO A 21 -29.84 -5.60 -41.88
C PRO A 21 -30.08 -4.91 -40.53
N PRO A 22 -31.35 -4.74 -40.12
CA PRO A 22 -31.67 -4.37 -38.75
C PRO A 22 -31.10 -5.40 -37.76
N SER A 23 -30.50 -4.91 -36.68
CA SER A 23 -29.65 -5.74 -35.83
C SER A 23 -29.70 -5.29 -34.38
N GLN A 24 -29.82 -6.25 -33.47
CA GLN A 24 -29.76 -6.03 -32.01
C GLN A 24 -28.33 -6.00 -31.46
N ARG A 25 -27.31 -6.10 -32.33
CA ARG A 25 -25.89 -6.17 -31.97
C ARG A 25 -25.43 -5.07 -31.02
N THR A 26 -25.82 -3.81 -31.28
CA THR A 26 -25.38 -2.67 -30.48
C THR A 26 -25.89 -2.77 -29.04
N ALA A 27 -27.17 -3.14 -28.86
CA ALA A 27 -27.76 -3.33 -27.54
C ALA A 27 -27.05 -4.44 -26.75
N ILE A 28 -26.75 -5.56 -27.41
CA ILE A 28 -26.03 -6.69 -26.81
C ILE A 28 -24.63 -6.25 -26.33
N ILE A 29 -23.86 -5.56 -27.17
CA ILE A 29 -22.49 -5.10 -26.81
C ILE A 29 -22.53 -4.10 -25.65
N VAL A 30 -23.42 -3.11 -25.70
CA VAL A 30 -23.52 -2.07 -24.66
C VAL A 30 -23.88 -2.69 -23.31
N LEU A 31 -24.91 -3.54 -23.27
CA LEU A 31 -25.32 -4.23 -22.04
C LEU A 31 -24.18 -5.10 -21.51
N GLN A 32 -23.50 -5.83 -22.38
CA GLN A 32 -22.39 -6.68 -22.02
C GLN A 32 -21.23 -5.90 -21.39
N THR A 33 -20.80 -4.78 -22.00
CA THR A 33 -19.73 -3.95 -21.45
C THR A 33 -20.07 -3.38 -20.09
N ILE A 34 -21.29 -2.87 -19.92
CA ILE A 34 -21.75 -2.28 -18.65
C ILE A 34 -21.79 -3.36 -17.55
N PHE A 35 -22.51 -4.44 -17.78
CA PHE A 35 -22.73 -5.46 -16.75
C PHE A 35 -21.47 -6.26 -16.41
N LEU A 36 -20.58 -6.50 -17.38
CA LEU A 36 -19.27 -7.11 -17.11
C LEU A 36 -18.40 -6.22 -16.22
N THR A 37 -18.38 -4.91 -16.49
CA THR A 37 -17.62 -3.95 -15.68
C THR A 37 -18.14 -3.95 -14.24
N LEU A 38 -19.48 -3.91 -14.08
CA LEU A 38 -20.12 -3.93 -12.76
C LEU A 38 -19.85 -5.23 -12.00
N THR A 39 -19.90 -6.40 -12.65
CA THR A 39 -19.61 -7.68 -11.99
C THR A 39 -18.15 -7.81 -11.60
N VAL A 40 -17.21 -7.41 -12.46
CA VAL A 40 -15.78 -7.40 -12.13
C VAL A 40 -15.52 -6.53 -10.90
N LEU A 41 -16.11 -5.32 -10.84
CA LEU A 41 -15.99 -4.44 -9.68
C LEU A 41 -16.60 -5.04 -8.41
N ALA A 42 -17.78 -5.65 -8.51
CA ALA A 42 -18.48 -6.26 -7.39
C ALA A 42 -17.72 -7.46 -6.80
N VAL A 43 -17.25 -8.37 -7.66
CA VAL A 43 -16.44 -9.53 -7.28
C VAL A 43 -15.10 -9.08 -6.70
N SER A 44 -14.43 -8.12 -7.32
CA SER A 44 -13.16 -7.56 -6.82
C SER A 44 -13.33 -6.97 -5.43
N THR A 45 -14.40 -6.19 -5.22
CA THR A 45 -14.74 -5.62 -3.91
C THR A 45 -14.97 -6.72 -2.88
N ARG A 46 -15.71 -7.78 -3.25
CA ARG A 46 -15.96 -8.92 -2.36
C ARG A 46 -14.66 -9.61 -1.96
N VAL A 47 -13.79 -9.91 -2.92
CA VAL A 47 -12.49 -10.54 -2.69
C VAL A 47 -11.67 -9.65 -1.77
N TYR A 48 -11.51 -8.36 -2.08
CA TYR A 48 -10.78 -7.40 -1.25
C TYR A 48 -11.28 -7.29 0.19
N VAL A 49 -12.59 -7.14 0.39
CA VAL A 49 -13.19 -7.04 1.74
C VAL A 49 -12.89 -8.32 2.54
N ARG A 50 -12.95 -9.50 1.90
CA ARG A 50 -12.76 -10.77 2.59
C ARG A 50 -11.28 -11.08 2.85
N THR A 51 -10.39 -10.78 1.90
CA THR A 51 -8.95 -11.09 2.00
C THR A 51 -8.17 -10.01 2.77
N CYS A 52 -8.43 -8.73 2.51
CA CYS A 52 -7.64 -7.62 3.04
C CYS A 52 -8.25 -6.99 4.30
N ILE A 53 -9.57 -6.84 4.37
CA ILE A 53 -10.24 -6.20 5.52
C ILE A 53 -10.52 -7.23 6.62
N ILE A 54 -11.22 -8.31 6.27
CA ILE A 54 -11.71 -9.32 7.22
C ILE A 54 -10.63 -10.38 7.53
N LYS A 55 -9.69 -10.64 6.62
CA LYS A 55 -8.51 -11.52 6.79
C LYS A 55 -8.82 -12.95 7.26
N LEU A 56 -9.95 -13.53 6.85
CA LEU A 56 -10.29 -14.91 7.18
C LEU A 56 -9.84 -15.88 6.06
N TRP A 57 -8.92 -16.79 6.38
CA TRP A 57 -8.47 -17.89 5.53
C TRP A 57 -8.72 -19.23 6.25
N GLY A 58 -9.98 -19.67 6.30
CA GLY A 58 -10.36 -21.01 6.75
C GLY A 58 -10.65 -21.95 5.57
N ALA A 59 -10.59 -23.27 5.78
CA ALA A 59 -10.90 -24.27 4.75
C ALA A 59 -12.33 -24.14 4.19
N GLU A 60 -13.29 -23.74 5.03
CA GLU A 60 -14.66 -23.42 4.59
C GLU A 60 -14.75 -22.15 3.73
N ASP A 61 -13.78 -21.24 3.83
CA ASP A 61 -13.74 -20.00 3.06
C ASP A 61 -13.10 -20.19 1.67
N ILE A 62 -12.25 -21.19 1.48
CA ILE A 62 -11.70 -21.54 0.15
C ILE A 62 -12.82 -21.90 -0.83
N HIS A 63 -13.76 -22.74 -0.38
CA HIS A 63 -14.92 -23.15 -1.19
C HIS A 63 -15.86 -21.97 -1.52
N ARG A 64 -15.83 -20.90 -0.71
CA ARG A 64 -16.66 -19.69 -0.90
C ARG A 64 -16.02 -18.66 -1.82
N HIS A 65 -14.68 -18.62 -1.87
CA HIS A 65 -13.96 -17.80 -2.86
C HIS A 65 -13.97 -18.47 -4.22
N SER A 66 -13.87 -19.82 -4.27
CA SER A 66 -13.90 -20.55 -5.53
C SER A 66 -15.25 -20.47 -6.25
N SER A 67 -16.38 -20.41 -5.54
CA SER A 67 -17.70 -20.32 -6.19
C SER A 67 -17.89 -19.01 -6.96
N VAL A 68 -17.60 -17.86 -6.35
CA VAL A 68 -17.75 -16.54 -7.00
C VAL A 68 -16.75 -16.32 -8.14
N LEU A 69 -15.54 -16.88 -8.03
CA LEU A 69 -14.58 -16.86 -9.14
C LEU A 69 -15.03 -17.76 -10.29
N THR A 70 -15.60 -18.93 -9.99
CA THR A 70 -16.20 -19.83 -10.99
C THR A 70 -17.37 -19.16 -11.71
N ASP A 71 -18.22 -18.42 -10.99
CA ASP A 71 -19.31 -17.62 -11.55
C ASP A 71 -18.78 -16.58 -12.55
N GLN A 72 -17.74 -15.83 -12.15
CA GLN A 72 -17.14 -14.81 -13.00
C GLN A 72 -16.53 -15.42 -14.27
N CYS A 73 -15.87 -16.57 -14.16
CA CYS A 73 -15.34 -17.30 -15.32
C CYS A 73 -16.47 -17.75 -16.26
N GLY A 74 -17.57 -18.28 -15.71
CA GLY A 74 -18.76 -18.66 -16.49
C GLY A 74 -19.37 -17.46 -17.22
N ALA A 75 -19.50 -16.32 -16.53
CA ALA A 75 -20.01 -15.09 -17.11
C ALA A 75 -19.14 -14.57 -18.27
N ILE A 76 -17.81 -14.53 -18.08
CA ILE A 76 -16.85 -14.14 -19.12
C ILE A 76 -16.91 -15.10 -20.31
N ALA A 77 -16.99 -16.40 -20.07
CA ALA A 77 -17.10 -17.41 -21.12
C ALA A 77 -18.38 -17.25 -21.93
N HIS A 78 -19.54 -17.09 -21.28
CA HIS A 78 -20.83 -16.88 -21.92
C HIS A 78 -20.85 -15.61 -22.77
N MET A 79 -20.31 -14.52 -22.22
CA MET A 79 -20.15 -13.24 -22.90
C MET A 79 -19.23 -13.31 -24.11
N THR A 80 -18.12 -14.03 -24.02
CA THR A 80 -17.19 -14.22 -25.13
C THR A 80 -17.85 -15.01 -26.26
N LEU A 81 -18.65 -16.03 -25.93
CA LEU A 81 -19.42 -16.78 -26.92
C LEU A 81 -20.42 -15.90 -27.68
N TYR A 82 -21.15 -15.00 -27.01
CA TYR A 82 -22.02 -14.07 -27.72
C TYR A 82 -21.27 -13.18 -28.70
N ILE A 83 -20.11 -12.63 -28.32
CA ILE A 83 -19.30 -11.82 -29.24
C ILE A 83 -18.91 -12.64 -30.47
N GLN A 84 -18.57 -13.92 -30.28
CA GLN A 84 -18.18 -14.82 -31.38
C GLN A 84 -19.35 -15.23 -32.28
N THR A 85 -20.61 -15.16 -31.82
CA THR A 85 -21.80 -15.49 -32.62
C THR A 85 -22.38 -14.28 -33.36
N LEU A 86 -22.08 -13.04 -32.96
CA LEU A 86 -22.54 -11.83 -33.65
C LEU A 86 -22.14 -11.79 -35.15
N PRO A 87 -20.90 -12.14 -35.56
CA PRO A 87 -20.53 -12.20 -36.98
C PRO A 87 -21.29 -13.26 -37.78
N LEU A 88 -21.84 -14.29 -37.10
CA LEU A 88 -22.61 -15.36 -37.73
C LEU A 88 -24.06 -14.93 -38.05
N GLY A 89 -24.47 -13.72 -37.65
CA GLY A 89 -25.81 -13.20 -37.84
C GLY A 89 -26.70 -13.24 -36.58
N PHE A 90 -26.16 -13.60 -35.42
CA PHE A 90 -26.91 -13.62 -34.16
C PHE A 90 -27.46 -12.22 -33.82
N GLY A 91 -28.76 -12.12 -33.54
CA GLY A 91 -29.45 -10.85 -33.28
C GLY A 91 -29.92 -10.10 -34.53
N ARG A 92 -29.83 -10.72 -35.73
CA ARG A 92 -30.50 -10.29 -36.97
C ARG A 92 -31.68 -11.22 -37.26
N HIS A 93 -32.61 -10.79 -38.10
CA HIS A 93 -33.66 -11.68 -38.59
C HIS A 93 -33.06 -12.83 -39.41
N MET A 94 -33.57 -14.06 -39.27
CA MET A 94 -33.01 -15.23 -39.98
C MET A 94 -33.06 -15.09 -41.51
N TRP A 95 -34.07 -14.41 -42.06
CA TRP A 95 -34.13 -14.14 -43.51
C TRP A 95 -33.09 -13.13 -44.00
N ASP A 96 -32.44 -12.37 -43.11
CA ASP A 96 -31.35 -11.45 -43.43
C ASP A 96 -29.95 -12.08 -43.24
N VAL A 97 -29.90 -13.38 -42.91
CA VAL A 97 -28.66 -14.15 -42.70
C VAL A 97 -28.47 -15.16 -43.84
N ARG A 98 -27.27 -15.22 -44.41
CA ARG A 98 -26.94 -16.19 -45.46
C ARG A 98 -26.84 -17.60 -44.89
N ALA A 99 -27.40 -18.59 -45.58
CA ALA A 99 -27.41 -19.99 -45.15
C ALA A 99 -26.00 -20.57 -44.91
N ILE A 100 -24.97 -20.10 -45.64
CA ILE A 100 -23.57 -20.52 -45.46
C ILE A 100 -23.06 -20.34 -44.02
N ASN A 101 -23.56 -19.34 -43.29
CA ASN A 101 -23.16 -19.09 -41.91
C ASN A 101 -23.67 -20.19 -40.95
N LEU A 102 -24.70 -20.94 -41.34
CA LEU A 102 -25.34 -22.01 -40.55
C LEU A 102 -25.03 -23.42 -41.07
N ILE A 103 -24.53 -23.55 -42.31
CA ILE A 103 -24.15 -24.85 -42.87
C ILE A 103 -22.83 -25.35 -42.26
N ASN A 104 -21.96 -24.43 -41.82
CA ASN A 104 -20.67 -24.77 -41.23
C ASN A 104 -20.84 -25.41 -39.83
N PRO A 105 -20.34 -26.65 -39.61
CA PRO A 105 -20.45 -27.34 -38.32
C PRO A 105 -19.81 -26.57 -37.16
N SER A 106 -18.73 -25.83 -37.43
CA SER A 106 -18.04 -24.99 -36.45
C SER A 106 -18.90 -23.79 -35.99
N SER A 107 -19.68 -23.20 -36.89
CA SER A 107 -20.62 -22.12 -36.58
C SER A 107 -21.78 -22.62 -35.73
N ASN A 108 -22.34 -23.79 -36.06
CA ASN A 108 -23.41 -24.40 -35.27
C ASN A 108 -22.95 -24.78 -33.86
N ARG A 109 -21.75 -25.35 -33.71
CA ARG A 109 -21.19 -25.64 -32.38
C ARG A 109 -21.06 -24.39 -31.50
N LYS A 110 -20.64 -23.26 -32.07
CA LYS A 110 -20.56 -21.97 -31.35
C LYS A 110 -21.93 -21.47 -30.90
N LEU A 111 -22.96 -21.61 -31.74
CA LEU A 111 -24.33 -21.26 -31.41
C LEU A 111 -24.91 -22.18 -30.32
N SER A 112 -24.63 -23.49 -30.40
CA SER A 112 -25.10 -24.48 -29.40
C SER A 112 -24.38 -24.36 -28.04
N ALA A 113 -23.15 -23.85 -28.00
CA ALA A 113 -22.38 -23.68 -26.76
C ALA A 113 -23.03 -22.72 -25.73
N GLY A 114 -23.92 -21.83 -26.20
CA GLY A 114 -24.73 -20.97 -25.32
C GLY A 114 -25.62 -21.77 -24.36
N GLY A 115 -26.07 -22.97 -24.78
CA GLY A 115 -26.88 -23.88 -23.97
C GLY A 115 -26.12 -24.53 -22.81
N ILE A 116 -24.79 -24.43 -22.75
CA ILE A 116 -23.95 -24.96 -21.66
C ILE A 116 -23.55 -23.83 -20.70
N THR A 117 -23.08 -22.72 -21.26
CA THR A 117 -22.49 -21.62 -20.48
C THR A 117 -23.51 -20.83 -19.67
N PHE A 118 -24.74 -20.69 -20.16
CA PHE A 118 -25.82 -20.07 -19.38
C PHE A 118 -26.24 -20.88 -18.14
N PRO A 119 -26.67 -22.17 -18.25
CA PRO A 119 -27.07 -22.95 -17.07
C PRO A 119 -25.94 -23.13 -16.07
N TRP A 120 -24.71 -23.25 -16.56
CA TRP A 120 -23.52 -23.30 -15.71
C TRP A 120 -23.46 -22.07 -14.79
N THR A 121 -23.45 -20.87 -15.36
CA THR A 121 -23.25 -19.64 -14.57
C THR A 121 -24.40 -19.38 -13.60
N VAL A 122 -25.64 -19.66 -14.00
CA VAL A 122 -26.80 -19.42 -13.13
C VAL A 122 -26.83 -20.40 -11.96
N CYS A 123 -26.50 -21.68 -12.19
CA CYS A 123 -26.41 -22.69 -11.13
C CYS A 123 -25.41 -22.28 -10.04
N PHE A 124 -24.17 -21.95 -10.42
CA PHE A 124 -23.15 -21.57 -9.43
C PHE A 124 -23.50 -20.25 -8.72
N ALA A 125 -24.12 -19.28 -9.41
CA ALA A 125 -24.57 -18.04 -8.78
C ALA A 125 -25.64 -18.31 -7.71
N LYS A 126 -26.59 -19.22 -7.96
CA LYS A 126 -27.63 -19.65 -7.01
C LYS A 126 -27.03 -20.38 -5.83
N ILE A 127 -26.11 -21.32 -6.06
CA ILE A 127 -25.36 -22.00 -5.01
C ILE A 127 -24.60 -20.99 -4.13
N SER A 128 -23.99 -19.97 -4.74
CA SER A 128 -23.27 -18.90 -4.03
C SER A 128 -24.20 -18.10 -3.10
N ILE A 129 -25.43 -17.80 -3.53
CA ILE A 129 -26.46 -17.12 -2.72
C ILE A 129 -26.99 -18.07 -1.61
N LEU A 130 -27.22 -19.34 -1.91
CA LEU A 130 -27.68 -20.32 -0.92
C LEU A 130 -26.63 -20.54 0.19
N LEU A 131 -25.34 -20.62 -0.16
CA LEU A 131 -24.23 -20.67 0.79
C LEU A 131 -24.14 -19.40 1.65
N LEU A 132 -24.52 -18.24 1.10
CA LEU A 132 -24.65 -17.01 1.85
C LEU A 132 -25.79 -17.10 2.88
N TYR A 133 -26.94 -17.66 2.52
CA TYR A 133 -28.07 -17.86 3.46
C TYR A 133 -27.75 -18.84 4.59
N LYS A 134 -27.00 -19.92 4.31
CA LYS A 134 -26.51 -20.85 5.35
C LYS A 134 -25.74 -20.13 6.47
N ARG A 135 -25.03 -19.04 6.13
CA ARG A 135 -24.28 -18.23 7.11
C ARG A 135 -25.17 -17.29 7.90
N ILE A 136 -26.15 -16.68 7.24
CA ILE A 136 -27.01 -15.67 7.86
C ILE A 136 -28.00 -16.33 8.83
N PHE A 137 -28.45 -17.56 8.53
CA PHE A 137 -29.46 -18.27 9.32
C PHE A 137 -28.90 -19.58 9.92
N PRO A 138 -28.59 -19.62 11.24
CA PRO A 138 -27.97 -20.79 11.87
C PRO A 138 -28.95 -21.91 12.29
N LEU A 139 -30.23 -21.82 11.93
CA LEU A 139 -31.26 -22.77 12.38
C LEU A 139 -31.30 -24.04 11.51
N ARG A 140 -31.54 -25.20 12.14
CA ARG A 140 -31.49 -26.52 11.47
C ARG A 140 -32.46 -26.64 10.29
N ARG A 141 -33.69 -26.09 10.38
CA ARG A 141 -34.70 -26.20 9.31
C ARG A 141 -34.29 -25.43 8.06
N GLU A 142 -33.78 -24.22 8.24
CA GLU A 142 -33.30 -23.33 7.18
C GLU A 142 -32.02 -23.88 6.53
N ILE A 143 -31.12 -24.48 7.32
CA ILE A 143 -29.93 -25.15 6.79
C ILE A 143 -30.32 -26.37 5.94
N ILE A 144 -31.31 -27.17 6.37
CA ILE A 144 -31.83 -28.30 5.57
C ILE A 144 -32.45 -27.78 4.27
N ALA A 145 -33.27 -26.73 4.33
CA ALA A 145 -33.84 -26.12 3.13
C ALA A 145 -32.73 -25.66 2.17
N VAL A 146 -31.72 -24.94 2.65
CA VAL A 146 -30.56 -24.52 1.83
C VAL A 146 -29.87 -25.71 1.15
N TRP A 147 -29.63 -26.81 1.86
CA TRP A 147 -29.02 -28.00 1.26
C TRP A 147 -29.90 -28.68 0.22
N VAL A 148 -31.21 -28.80 0.48
CA VAL A 148 -32.17 -29.30 -0.49
C VAL A 148 -32.16 -28.42 -1.74
N GLY A 149 -32.12 -27.10 -1.57
CA GLY A 149 -31.96 -26.13 -2.66
C GLY A 149 -30.69 -26.36 -3.47
N ILE A 150 -29.53 -26.49 -2.83
CA ILE A 150 -28.24 -26.72 -3.50
C ILE A 150 -28.26 -28.02 -4.31
N VAL A 151 -28.77 -29.11 -3.73
CA VAL A 151 -28.82 -30.41 -4.41
C VAL A 151 -29.81 -30.37 -5.58
N ALA A 152 -31.01 -29.82 -5.37
CA ALA A 152 -32.02 -29.69 -6.43
C ALA A 152 -31.52 -28.83 -7.59
N ASP A 153 -30.91 -27.68 -7.29
CA ASP A 153 -30.34 -26.77 -8.29
C ASP A 153 -29.23 -27.47 -9.09
N ALA A 154 -28.27 -28.09 -8.41
CA ALA A 154 -27.18 -28.83 -9.05
C ALA A 154 -27.70 -29.95 -9.97
N VAL A 155 -28.68 -30.74 -9.54
CA VAL A 155 -29.24 -31.84 -10.34
C VAL A 155 -29.99 -31.32 -11.57
N LEU A 156 -30.86 -30.33 -11.40
CA LEU A 156 -31.68 -29.77 -12.48
C LEU A 156 -30.81 -29.12 -13.56
N TYR A 157 -29.79 -28.37 -13.17
CA TYR A 157 -28.88 -27.73 -14.12
C TYR A 157 -27.85 -28.71 -14.72
N ALA A 158 -27.41 -29.73 -13.99
CA ALA A 158 -26.58 -30.81 -14.54
C ALA A 158 -27.32 -31.57 -15.66
N PHE A 159 -28.62 -31.83 -15.48
CA PHE A 159 -29.47 -32.40 -16.52
C PHE A 159 -29.52 -31.51 -17.77
N CYS A 160 -29.74 -30.20 -17.61
CA CYS A 160 -29.75 -29.25 -18.72
C CYS A 160 -28.41 -29.23 -19.48
N ILE A 161 -27.29 -29.20 -18.74
CA ILE A 161 -25.94 -29.18 -19.31
C ILE A 161 -25.65 -30.48 -20.08
N ALA A 162 -26.05 -31.64 -19.55
CA ALA A 162 -25.86 -32.93 -20.21
C ALA A 162 -26.56 -33.00 -21.57
N ILE A 163 -27.81 -32.50 -21.66
CA ILE A 163 -28.55 -32.42 -22.93
C ILE A 163 -27.88 -31.43 -23.90
N ALA A 164 -27.40 -30.28 -23.42
CA ALA A 164 -26.71 -29.30 -24.25
C ALA A 164 -25.37 -29.84 -24.81
N ILE A 165 -24.60 -30.59 -24.01
CA ILE A 165 -23.37 -31.27 -24.46
C ILE A 165 -23.70 -32.29 -25.56
N GLY A 166 -24.71 -33.13 -25.34
CA GLY A 166 -25.13 -34.10 -26.35
C GLY A 166 -25.59 -33.43 -27.65
N SER A 167 -26.21 -32.26 -27.58
CA SER A 167 -26.58 -31.48 -28.77
C SER A 167 -25.36 -30.91 -29.50
N MET A 168 -24.34 -30.43 -28.79
CA MET A 168 -23.09 -29.99 -29.42
C MET A 168 -22.37 -31.12 -30.19
N VAL A 169 -22.49 -32.35 -29.71
CA VAL A 169 -21.88 -33.53 -30.34
C VAL A 169 -22.73 -34.03 -31.52
N LYS A 170 -24.05 -34.10 -31.38
CA LYS A 170 -24.96 -34.76 -32.34
C LYS A 170 -25.65 -33.84 -33.34
N CYS A 171 -25.75 -32.54 -33.06
CA CYS A 171 -26.55 -31.60 -33.85
C CYS A 171 -25.69 -30.58 -34.61
N ALA A 172 -24.49 -30.99 -35.05
CA ALA A 172 -23.53 -30.09 -35.69
C ALA A 172 -23.87 -29.82 -37.17
N GLU A 173 -24.46 -30.79 -37.87
CA GLU A 173 -24.78 -30.68 -39.30
C GLU A 173 -26.27 -30.45 -39.57
N LEU A 174 -26.57 -29.72 -40.65
CA LEU A 174 -27.94 -29.38 -41.03
C LEU A 174 -28.83 -30.61 -41.32
N SER A 175 -28.22 -31.70 -41.80
CA SER A 175 -28.85 -33.01 -42.04
C SER A 175 -29.34 -33.68 -40.74
N GLN A 176 -28.63 -33.43 -39.63
CA GLN A 176 -28.88 -34.02 -38.31
C GLN A 176 -29.93 -33.25 -37.51
N LEU A 177 -30.25 -32.00 -37.90
CA LEU A 177 -31.29 -31.18 -37.26
C LEU A 177 -32.71 -31.78 -37.35
N ARG A 178 -32.92 -32.76 -38.24
CA ARG A 178 -34.20 -33.48 -38.36
C ARG A 178 -34.37 -34.56 -37.27
N ASP A 179 -33.30 -34.93 -36.57
CA ASP A 179 -33.32 -35.88 -35.46
C ASP A 179 -34.24 -35.39 -34.31
N PRO A 180 -35.10 -36.26 -33.75
CA PRO A 180 -35.98 -35.90 -32.62
C PRO A 180 -35.23 -35.27 -31.44
N TYR A 181 -34.00 -35.70 -31.18
CA TYR A 181 -33.13 -35.17 -30.13
C TYR A 181 -32.74 -33.70 -30.37
N CYS A 182 -32.40 -33.35 -31.61
CA CYS A 182 -32.02 -31.99 -31.99
C CYS A 182 -33.22 -31.03 -31.99
N LYS A 183 -34.41 -31.52 -32.37
CA LYS A 183 -35.67 -30.78 -32.23
C LYS A 183 -36.06 -30.56 -30.78
N PHE A 184 -35.90 -31.57 -29.93
CA PHE A 184 -36.15 -31.44 -28.50
C PHE A 184 -35.26 -30.36 -27.86
N ASN A 185 -33.97 -30.32 -28.21
CA ASN A 185 -33.04 -29.33 -27.64
C ASN A 185 -33.30 -27.88 -28.10
N SER A 186 -33.71 -27.68 -29.35
CA SER A 186 -33.88 -26.34 -29.95
C SER A 186 -35.18 -25.62 -29.57
N GLY A 187 -36.13 -26.29 -28.91
CA GLY A 187 -37.39 -25.68 -28.47
C GLY A 187 -37.83 -26.10 -27.08
N THR A 188 -38.16 -27.39 -26.91
CA THR A 188 -38.72 -27.94 -25.67
C THR A 188 -37.74 -27.81 -24.49
N MET A 189 -36.46 -28.11 -24.71
CA MET A 189 -35.44 -28.03 -23.66
C MET A 189 -35.19 -26.59 -23.20
N ILE A 190 -35.20 -25.61 -24.11
CA ILE A 190 -35.09 -24.19 -23.76
C ILE A 190 -36.28 -23.76 -22.90
N THR A 191 -37.48 -24.25 -23.20
CA THR A 191 -38.67 -23.99 -22.37
C THR A 191 -38.53 -24.60 -20.98
N ILE A 192 -38.14 -25.88 -20.89
CA ILE A 192 -37.91 -26.58 -19.62
C ILE A 192 -36.86 -25.83 -18.78
N GLN A 193 -35.75 -25.46 -19.40
CA GLN A 193 -34.69 -24.69 -18.75
C GLN A 193 -35.19 -23.33 -18.26
N SER A 194 -36.07 -22.67 -19.01
CA SER A 194 -36.70 -21.40 -18.61
C SER A 194 -37.59 -21.56 -17.39
N VAL A 195 -38.38 -22.63 -17.33
CA VAL A 195 -39.23 -22.95 -16.17
C VAL A 195 -38.39 -23.27 -14.95
N ILE A 196 -37.38 -24.14 -15.09
CA ILE A 196 -36.43 -24.47 -14.01
C ILE A 196 -35.82 -23.20 -13.43
N ASN A 197 -35.39 -22.29 -14.31
CA ASN A 197 -34.75 -21.04 -13.92
C ASN A 197 -35.68 -20.15 -13.09
N VAL A 198 -36.92 -19.95 -13.55
CA VAL A 198 -37.93 -19.16 -12.84
C VAL A 198 -38.25 -19.79 -11.48
N VAL A 199 -38.48 -21.11 -11.43
CA VAL A 199 -38.83 -21.81 -10.18
C VAL A 199 -37.70 -21.71 -9.15
N THR A 200 -36.46 -21.92 -9.59
CA THR A 200 -35.28 -21.83 -8.72
C THR A 200 -34.98 -20.39 -8.28
N ASP A 201 -35.25 -19.38 -9.12
CA ASP A 201 -35.16 -17.97 -8.74
C ASP A 201 -36.15 -17.63 -7.62
N PHE A 202 -37.42 -18.03 -7.76
CA PHE A 202 -38.43 -17.83 -6.73
C PHE A 202 -38.09 -18.60 -5.45
N TYR A 203 -37.53 -19.81 -5.56
CA TYR A 203 -37.08 -20.56 -4.39
C TYR A 203 -36.02 -19.80 -3.60
N VAL A 204 -34.97 -19.30 -4.27
CA VAL A 204 -33.89 -18.52 -3.63
C VAL A 204 -34.42 -17.18 -3.08
N LEU A 205 -35.39 -16.56 -3.75
CA LEU A 205 -36.02 -15.32 -3.30
C LEU A 205 -36.88 -15.53 -2.05
N LEU A 206 -37.69 -16.59 -2.00
CA LEU A 206 -38.68 -16.81 -0.93
C LEU A 206 -38.04 -17.34 0.36
N LEU A 207 -36.93 -18.08 0.27
CA LEU A 207 -36.28 -18.73 1.41
C LEU A 207 -35.99 -17.81 2.62
N PRO A 208 -35.50 -16.55 2.47
CA PRO A 208 -35.19 -15.67 3.60
C PRO A 208 -36.41 -14.88 4.13
N ILE A 209 -37.50 -14.76 3.37
CA ILE A 209 -38.62 -13.83 3.66
C ILE A 209 -39.27 -14.08 5.02
N PRO A 210 -39.64 -15.32 5.39
CA PRO A 210 -40.32 -15.57 6.68
C PRO A 210 -39.53 -15.12 7.90
N ARG A 211 -38.19 -15.02 7.77
CA ARG A 211 -37.30 -14.57 8.84
C ARG A 211 -37.04 -13.09 8.81
N LEU A 212 -36.93 -12.49 7.63
CA LEU A 212 -36.77 -11.03 7.51
C LEU A 212 -37.96 -10.26 8.08
N VAL A 213 -39.18 -10.79 7.94
CA VAL A 213 -40.39 -10.17 8.49
C VAL A 213 -40.41 -10.19 10.03
N LYS A 214 -39.71 -11.13 10.67
CA LYS A 214 -39.66 -11.28 12.14
C LYS A 214 -38.45 -10.62 12.79
N LEU A 215 -37.55 -10.01 12.01
CA LEU A 215 -36.27 -9.50 12.48
C LEU A 215 -36.35 -7.99 12.77
N GLN A 216 -36.24 -7.60 14.05
CA GLN A 216 -36.13 -6.19 14.46
C GLN A 216 -34.70 -5.66 14.20
N VAL A 217 -34.40 -5.30 12.95
CA VAL A 217 -33.10 -4.73 12.55
C VAL A 217 -33.14 -3.20 12.45
N SER A 218 -31.98 -2.56 12.66
CA SER A 218 -31.83 -1.11 12.49
C SER A 218 -32.14 -0.67 11.05
N ARG A 219 -32.79 0.49 10.87
CA ARG A 219 -33.24 1.00 9.56
C ARG A 219 -32.17 0.95 8.46
N ARG A 220 -30.88 1.17 8.81
CA ARG A 220 -29.76 1.09 7.86
C ARG A 220 -29.48 -0.32 7.35
N ARG A 221 -29.57 -1.34 8.20
CA ARG A 221 -29.41 -2.76 7.82
C ARG A 221 -30.63 -3.28 7.05
N GLN A 222 -31.81 -2.77 7.40
CA GLN A 222 -33.06 -3.07 6.71
C GLN A 222 -33.04 -2.58 5.25
N ILE A 223 -32.51 -1.38 4.97
CA ILE A 223 -32.36 -0.85 3.61
C ILE A 223 -31.42 -1.73 2.77
N GLY A 224 -30.27 -2.17 3.32
CA GLY A 224 -29.35 -3.04 2.59
C GLY A 224 -29.92 -4.43 2.25
N LEU A 225 -30.71 -5.00 3.17
CA LEU A 225 -31.44 -6.25 2.93
C LEU A 225 -32.56 -6.08 1.90
N LEU A 226 -33.30 -4.96 1.96
CA LEU A 226 -34.34 -4.62 1.00
C LEU A 226 -33.77 -4.46 -0.42
N LEU A 227 -32.63 -3.77 -0.58
CA LEU A 227 -31.97 -3.61 -1.87
C LEU A 227 -31.51 -4.94 -2.47
N THR A 228 -31.04 -5.87 -1.64
CA THR A 228 -30.66 -7.23 -2.06
C THR A 228 -31.88 -8.06 -2.49
N PHE A 229 -33.04 -7.79 -1.90
CA PHE A 229 -34.31 -8.41 -2.27
C PHE A 229 -34.93 -7.85 -3.55
N LEU A 230 -34.88 -6.53 -3.73
CA LEU A 230 -35.38 -5.85 -4.92
C LEU A 230 -34.60 -6.26 -6.18
N SER A 231 -33.28 -6.44 -6.07
CA SER A 231 -32.46 -6.96 -7.17
C SER A 231 -32.76 -8.43 -7.50
N GLY A 232 -33.03 -9.26 -6.49
CA GLY A 232 -33.51 -10.64 -6.69
C GLY A 232 -34.88 -10.71 -7.39
N LEU A 233 -35.79 -9.78 -7.08
CA LEU A 233 -37.08 -9.67 -7.76
C LEU A 233 -36.92 -9.22 -9.22
N GLY A 234 -35.94 -8.35 -9.49
CA GLY A 234 -35.54 -7.97 -10.85
C GLY A 234 -35.06 -9.16 -11.69
N ALA A 235 -34.24 -10.04 -11.11
CA ALA A 235 -33.80 -11.28 -11.78
C ALA A 235 -34.98 -12.22 -12.09
N CYS A 236 -35.93 -12.37 -11.15
CA CYS A 236 -37.15 -13.15 -11.39
C CYS A 236 -38.00 -12.57 -12.53
N ALA A 237 -38.11 -11.24 -12.59
CA ALA A 237 -38.87 -10.54 -13.64
C ALA A 237 -38.23 -10.72 -15.03
N THR A 238 -36.89 -10.66 -15.13
CA THR A 238 -36.18 -10.94 -16.39
C THR A 238 -36.34 -12.40 -16.83
N SER A 239 -36.26 -13.35 -15.89
CA SER A 239 -36.51 -14.78 -16.15
C SER A 239 -37.93 -15.05 -16.67
N LEU A 240 -38.93 -14.38 -16.08
CA LEU A 240 -40.32 -14.49 -16.51
C LEU A 240 -40.57 -13.83 -17.87
N ALA A 241 -39.99 -12.64 -18.10
CA ALA A 241 -40.08 -11.96 -19.39
C ALA A 241 -39.48 -12.80 -20.53
N ARG A 242 -38.39 -13.53 -20.27
CA ARG A 242 -37.78 -14.47 -21.23
C ARG A 242 -38.70 -15.65 -21.55
N LEU A 243 -39.32 -16.26 -20.53
CA LEU A 243 -40.28 -17.35 -20.71
C LEU A 243 -41.49 -16.90 -21.54
N ILE A 244 -42.05 -15.72 -21.22
CA ILE A 244 -43.20 -15.14 -21.93
C ILE A 244 -42.82 -14.81 -23.39
N ASN A 245 -41.67 -14.16 -23.62
CA ASN A 245 -41.22 -13.83 -24.98
C ASN A 245 -40.97 -15.08 -25.85
N PHE A 246 -40.50 -16.18 -25.25
CA PHE A 246 -40.28 -17.43 -25.97
C PHE A 246 -41.59 -18.13 -26.33
N GLN A 247 -42.59 -18.09 -25.45
CA GLN A 247 -43.91 -18.72 -25.68
C GLN A 247 -44.81 -17.93 -26.65
N LEU A 248 -44.66 -16.60 -26.71
CA LEU A 248 -45.49 -15.74 -27.57
C LEU A 248 -44.98 -15.63 -29.02
N ASN A 249 -43.68 -15.87 -29.26
CA ASN A 249 -43.07 -15.72 -30.59
C ASN A 249 -42.73 -17.09 -31.18
N ASP A 250 -43.76 -17.84 -31.57
CA ASP A 250 -43.58 -19.16 -32.17
C ASP A 250 -43.24 -19.07 -33.68
N SER A 251 -42.23 -19.85 -34.08
CA SER A 251 -42.13 -20.59 -35.36
C SER A 251 -41.42 -20.07 -36.64
N ALA A 252 -40.71 -18.93 -36.72
CA ALA A 252 -39.88 -18.66 -37.93
C ALA A 252 -38.55 -17.93 -37.73
N ASP A 253 -38.45 -17.05 -36.73
CA ASP A 253 -37.29 -16.18 -36.55
C ASP A 253 -36.59 -16.41 -35.20
N VAL A 254 -35.82 -17.49 -35.17
CA VAL A 254 -35.12 -17.95 -33.97
C VAL A 254 -34.00 -16.98 -33.58
N PHE A 255 -33.26 -16.41 -34.54
CA PHE A 255 -32.11 -15.54 -34.25
C PHE A 255 -32.51 -14.19 -33.68
N TRP A 256 -33.59 -13.59 -34.16
CA TRP A 256 -34.10 -12.33 -33.62
C TRP A 256 -34.68 -12.50 -32.21
N THR A 257 -35.45 -13.57 -32.00
CA THR A 257 -36.08 -13.89 -30.72
C THR A 257 -35.02 -14.28 -29.67
N THR A 258 -34.05 -15.11 -30.05
CA THR A 258 -32.93 -15.49 -29.18
C THR A 258 -32.00 -14.32 -28.91
N GLY A 259 -31.81 -13.40 -29.87
CA GLY A 259 -31.07 -12.16 -29.66
C GLY A 259 -31.72 -11.25 -28.60
N ARG A 260 -33.06 -11.16 -28.59
CA ARG A 260 -33.80 -10.41 -27.57
C ARG A 260 -33.65 -11.08 -26.21
N ASN A 261 -33.79 -12.41 -26.18
CA ASN A 261 -33.59 -13.19 -24.96
C ASN A 261 -32.17 -13.05 -24.40
N ALA A 262 -31.15 -12.96 -25.26
CA ALA A 262 -29.76 -12.76 -24.84
C ALA A 262 -29.57 -11.46 -24.04
N GLN A 263 -30.31 -10.40 -24.34
CA GLN A 263 -30.26 -9.15 -23.56
C GLN A 263 -30.75 -9.38 -22.12
N PHE A 264 -31.86 -10.11 -21.95
CA PHE A 264 -32.37 -10.48 -20.62
C PHE A 264 -31.39 -11.41 -19.88
N THR A 265 -30.81 -12.39 -20.59
CA THR A 265 -29.81 -13.32 -20.06
C THR A 265 -28.56 -12.60 -19.54
N ILE A 266 -28.06 -11.58 -20.25
CA ILE A 266 -26.92 -10.76 -19.82
C ILE A 266 -27.27 -10.05 -18.50
N VAL A 267 -28.43 -9.41 -18.42
CA VAL A 267 -28.83 -8.68 -17.21
C VAL A 267 -28.97 -9.64 -16.02
N GLU A 268 -29.71 -10.74 -16.22
CA GLU A 268 -30.04 -11.71 -15.19
C GLU A 268 -28.80 -12.32 -14.52
N MET A 269 -27.91 -12.90 -15.32
CA MET A 269 -26.70 -13.59 -14.85
C MET A 269 -25.78 -12.64 -14.06
N ASN A 270 -25.62 -11.40 -14.55
CA ASN A 270 -24.73 -10.43 -13.91
C ASN A 270 -25.33 -9.83 -12.64
N ILE A 271 -26.65 -9.60 -12.60
CA ILE A 271 -27.32 -9.18 -11.37
C ILE A 271 -27.19 -10.26 -10.29
N ALA A 272 -27.36 -11.54 -10.63
CA ALA A 272 -27.21 -12.64 -9.67
C ALA A 272 -25.81 -12.63 -9.00
N ILE A 273 -24.75 -12.41 -9.79
CA ILE A 273 -23.37 -12.31 -9.28
C ILE A 273 -23.18 -11.08 -8.39
N ILE A 274 -23.72 -9.92 -8.78
CA ILE A 274 -23.66 -8.68 -7.97
C ILE A 274 -24.37 -8.88 -6.63
N VAL A 275 -25.54 -9.53 -6.64
CA VAL A 275 -26.32 -9.85 -5.43
C VAL A 275 -25.54 -10.79 -4.51
N ALA A 276 -24.89 -11.82 -5.05
CA ALA A 276 -24.02 -12.69 -4.27
C ALA A 276 -22.88 -11.90 -3.58
N CYS A 277 -22.43 -10.80 -4.18
CA CYS A 277 -21.40 -9.90 -3.65
C CYS A 277 -21.90 -8.84 -2.65
N ALA A 278 -23.22 -8.58 -2.60
CA ALA A 278 -23.80 -7.42 -1.91
C ALA A 278 -23.46 -7.32 -0.41
N THR A 279 -23.28 -8.45 0.28
CA THR A 279 -22.95 -8.48 1.72
C THR A 279 -21.57 -7.92 2.06
N SER A 280 -20.69 -7.76 1.09
CA SER A 280 -19.38 -7.14 1.29
C SER A 280 -19.43 -5.61 1.18
N PHE A 281 -20.45 -5.05 0.52
CA PHE A 281 -20.54 -3.60 0.28
C PHE A 281 -20.69 -2.77 1.57
N PRO A 282 -21.54 -3.12 2.56
CA PRO A 282 -21.66 -2.31 3.78
C PRO A 282 -20.36 -2.22 4.58
N VAL A 283 -19.57 -3.31 4.62
CA VAL A 283 -18.26 -3.33 5.30
C VAL A 283 -17.27 -2.44 4.57
N PHE A 284 -17.27 -2.50 3.24
CA PHE A 284 -16.47 -1.63 2.37
C PHE A 284 -16.82 -0.15 2.59
N PHE A 285 -18.09 0.23 2.47
CA PHE A 285 -18.56 1.61 2.62
C PHE A 285 -18.41 2.14 4.05
N ALA A 286 -18.63 1.34 5.09
CA ALA A 286 -18.43 1.77 6.48
C ALA A 286 -16.95 2.12 6.76
N ARG A 287 -16.01 1.34 6.21
CA ARG A 287 -14.58 1.64 6.31
C ARG A 287 -14.22 2.91 5.54
N MET A 288 -14.82 3.14 4.37
CA MET A 288 -14.62 4.39 3.62
C MET A 288 -15.21 5.61 4.35
N HIS A 289 -16.38 5.49 4.97
CA HIS A 289 -17.03 6.59 5.68
C HIS A 289 -16.32 6.95 6.99
N SER A 290 -15.81 5.97 7.76
CA SER A 290 -15.05 6.29 8.99
C SER A 290 -13.76 7.05 8.69
N LEU A 291 -13.20 6.86 7.50
CA LEU A 291 -12.05 7.62 7.02
C LEU A 291 -12.44 9.05 6.62
N GLY A 292 -13.66 9.26 6.09
CA GLY A 292 -14.18 10.59 5.74
C GLY A 292 -14.57 11.47 6.93
N SER A 293 -15.18 10.90 7.99
CA SER A 293 -15.54 11.67 9.19
C SER A 293 -14.34 12.12 10.02
N SER A 294 -13.20 11.43 9.90
CA SER A 294 -11.94 11.84 10.53
C SER A 294 -11.36 13.12 9.92
N PHE A 295 -11.61 13.37 8.63
CA PHE A 295 -11.20 14.61 7.94
C PHE A 295 -12.07 15.81 8.33
N TYR A 296 -13.38 15.60 8.52
CA TYR A 296 -14.31 16.66 8.90
C TYR A 296 -14.04 17.22 10.31
N ASN A 297 -13.73 16.35 11.28
CA ASN A 297 -13.44 16.76 12.66
C ASN A 297 -12.10 17.50 12.78
N SER A 298 -11.11 17.18 11.93
CA SER A 298 -9.83 17.92 11.87
C SER A 298 -9.96 19.30 11.22
N ALA A 299 -10.94 19.50 10.31
CA ALA A 299 -11.19 20.80 9.69
C ALA A 299 -11.87 21.80 10.65
N ILE A 300 -12.71 21.31 11.58
CA ILE A 300 -13.42 22.15 12.55
C ILE A 300 -12.52 22.58 13.72
N SER A 301 -11.51 21.78 14.10
CA SER A 301 -10.55 22.19 15.14
C SER A 301 -9.63 23.33 14.69
N LEU A 302 -9.51 23.57 13.38
CA LEU A 302 -8.78 24.71 12.80
C LEU A 302 -9.53 26.05 12.91
N LEU A 303 -10.85 26.04 13.08
CA LEU A 303 -11.67 27.27 13.06
C LEU A 303 -11.84 27.95 14.42
N HIS A 304 -11.42 27.32 15.53
CA HIS A 304 -11.64 27.83 16.89
C HIS A 304 -10.40 28.40 17.59
N SER A 305 -9.23 28.44 16.96
CA SER A 305 -7.97 28.84 17.61
C SER A 305 -7.66 30.35 17.57
N THR A 306 -8.37 31.16 16.79
CA THR A 306 -8.09 32.60 16.68
C THR A 306 -8.85 33.43 17.70
N ARG A 307 -8.36 33.51 18.95
CA ARG A 307 -8.60 34.64 19.85
C ARG A 307 -7.47 34.78 20.88
N GLY A 308 -6.49 35.61 20.53
CA GLY A 308 -5.40 35.99 21.42
C GLY A 308 -5.80 37.06 22.44
N ARG A 309 -5.07 37.10 23.55
CA ARG A 309 -4.89 38.26 24.43
C ARG A 309 -3.40 38.35 24.83
N PRO A 310 -2.79 39.55 24.84
CA PRO A 310 -1.40 39.75 25.25
C PRO A 310 -1.33 40.34 26.68
N THR A 311 -0.25 40.04 27.43
CA THR A 311 0.44 41.04 28.27
C THR A 311 1.79 40.56 28.79
N SER A 312 2.75 41.47 28.65
CA SER A 312 4.10 41.64 29.22
C SER A 312 4.44 41.00 30.58
N GLN A 313 5.72 40.66 30.79
CA GLN A 313 6.61 41.45 31.66
C GLN A 313 8.10 41.03 31.58
N HIS A 314 8.93 42.07 31.65
CA HIS A 314 10.39 42.16 31.69
C HIS A 314 10.91 41.91 33.12
N TRP A 315 12.12 41.33 33.27
CA TRP A 315 13.15 41.78 34.23
C TRP A 315 14.52 41.20 33.91
N GLU A 316 15.49 42.10 33.74
CA GLU A 316 16.93 41.87 33.82
C GLU A 316 17.40 41.59 35.26
N ARG A 317 18.46 40.80 35.42
CA ARG A 317 19.66 41.28 36.15
C ARG A 317 20.92 40.47 35.86
N LEU A 318 21.99 41.22 35.70
CA LEU A 318 23.38 40.86 35.43
C LEU A 318 24.19 40.65 36.72
N LYS A 319 25.27 39.85 36.56
CA LYS A 319 26.58 39.86 37.23
C LYS A 319 26.68 39.31 38.65
N ASP A 320 27.48 38.24 38.77
CA ASP A 320 28.72 38.36 39.54
C ASP A 320 29.82 37.48 38.91
N GLY A 321 31.08 37.90 39.05
CA GLY A 321 32.25 37.27 38.45
C GLY A 321 33.30 36.80 39.46
N ARG A 322 34.44 36.37 38.90
CA ARG A 322 35.70 35.84 39.50
C ARG A 322 35.71 34.31 39.55
N GLY A 323 36.73 33.60 39.08
CA GLY A 323 38.07 33.95 38.58
C GLY A 323 38.95 32.71 38.77
N GLY A 324 39.90 32.44 37.87
CA GLY A 324 40.84 31.33 38.06
C GLY A 324 41.65 31.00 36.81
N LEU A 325 42.88 31.51 36.78
CA LEU A 325 43.91 31.20 35.79
C LEU A 325 44.36 29.74 35.89
N ARG A 326 44.31 29.01 34.78
CA ARG A 326 45.18 27.86 34.50
C ARG A 326 45.62 27.94 33.04
N GLN A 327 46.91 28.24 32.85
CA GLN A 327 47.62 27.99 31.61
C GLN A 327 47.95 26.51 31.57
N ASP A 328 47.32 25.78 30.66
CA ASP A 328 47.79 24.53 30.06
C ASP A 328 46.96 24.36 28.77
N ALA A 329 47.55 23.77 27.72
CA ALA A 329 47.03 23.76 26.34
C ALA A 329 45.49 23.64 26.26
N GLN A 330 44.83 24.71 25.85
CA GLN A 330 43.38 24.89 25.98
C GLN A 330 42.64 24.03 24.95
N GLU A 331 42.26 22.81 25.33
CA GLU A 331 41.15 22.11 24.68
C GLU A 331 39.93 23.04 24.78
N LEU A 332 39.40 23.44 23.64
CA LEU A 332 38.23 24.31 23.59
C LEU A 332 37.02 23.52 24.10
N ASP A 333 36.40 24.03 25.16
CA ASP A 333 35.12 23.54 25.69
C ASP A 333 34.08 23.44 24.54
N ILE A 334 33.33 22.33 24.52
CA ILE A 334 32.30 22.07 23.49
C ILE A 334 31.10 23.00 23.65
N GLY A 335 30.90 23.56 24.84
CA GLY A 335 29.75 24.36 25.25
C GLY A 335 29.89 25.89 25.07
N PRO A 336 28.77 26.63 25.00
CA PRO A 336 27.38 26.14 24.95
C PRO A 336 27.06 25.39 23.65
N VAL A 337 26.22 24.36 23.73
CA VAL A 337 25.86 23.49 22.59
C VAL A 337 24.45 23.79 22.10
N LEU A 338 24.25 23.78 20.78
CA LEU A 338 22.91 23.71 20.17
C LEU A 338 22.71 22.37 19.46
N VAL A 339 21.61 21.69 19.75
CA VAL A 339 21.20 20.46 19.06
C VAL A 339 19.88 20.72 18.33
N THR A 340 19.90 20.66 17.01
CA THR A 340 18.69 20.80 16.20
C THR A 340 18.01 19.45 15.98
N GLY A 341 16.67 19.42 15.99
CA GLY A 341 15.95 18.15 16.11
C GLY A 341 16.21 17.51 17.46
N GLY A 342 16.43 18.34 18.49
CA GLY A 342 17.06 17.94 19.74
C GLY A 342 16.22 17.00 20.61
N ASN A 343 14.95 16.79 20.25
CA ASN A 343 14.05 15.82 20.86
C ASN A 343 13.89 14.54 20.00
N GLY A 344 14.70 14.38 18.96
CA GLY A 344 14.85 13.13 18.18
C GLY A 344 15.64 12.05 18.93
N PHE A 345 15.62 10.81 18.41
CA PHE A 345 16.30 9.70 19.08
C PHE A 345 17.83 9.82 19.04
N ILE A 346 18.42 10.19 17.90
CA ILE A 346 19.88 10.43 17.79
C ILE A 346 20.30 11.56 18.73
N ALA A 347 19.60 12.69 18.69
CA ALA A 347 19.87 13.84 19.54
C ALA A 347 19.81 13.50 21.03
N TYR A 348 18.83 12.69 21.46
CA TYR A 348 18.75 12.24 22.86
C TYR A 348 20.05 11.59 23.32
N HIS A 349 20.62 10.70 22.50
CA HIS A 349 21.87 10.01 22.83
C HIS A 349 23.10 10.92 22.74
N ILE A 350 23.13 11.88 21.80
CA ILE A 350 24.18 12.92 21.76
C ILE A 350 24.16 13.76 23.04
N ILE A 351 22.99 14.25 23.44
CA ILE A 351 22.84 15.05 24.68
C ILE A 351 23.23 14.21 25.90
N ALA A 352 22.84 12.93 25.95
CA ALA A 352 23.23 12.03 27.04
C ALA A 352 24.76 11.91 27.14
N LYS A 353 25.45 11.74 26.00
CA LYS A 353 26.91 11.64 25.95
C LYS A 353 27.62 12.93 26.35
N ILE A 354 27.10 14.08 25.92
CA ILE A 354 27.65 15.38 26.34
C ILE A 354 27.50 15.53 27.87
N LEU A 355 26.36 15.19 28.44
CA LEU A 355 26.15 15.25 29.90
C LEU A 355 27.00 14.24 30.68
N GLU A 356 27.40 13.12 30.06
CA GLU A 356 28.34 12.15 30.64
C GLU A 356 29.79 12.69 30.66
N GLU A 357 30.24 13.35 29.59
CA GLU A 357 31.61 13.89 29.48
C GLU A 357 31.76 15.25 30.18
N GLU A 358 30.75 16.12 30.06
CA GLU A 358 30.74 17.50 30.56
C GLU A 358 29.39 17.82 31.24
N PRO A 359 29.22 17.43 32.52
CA PRO A 359 27.94 17.55 33.24
C PRO A 359 27.41 18.99 33.37
N ASP A 360 28.30 19.97 33.36
CA ASP A 360 28.01 21.39 33.51
C ASP A 360 27.79 22.12 32.17
N CYS A 361 27.90 21.41 31.04
CA CYS A 361 27.73 21.98 29.72
C CYS A 361 26.29 22.50 29.52
N SER A 362 26.16 23.76 29.09
CA SER A 362 24.87 24.34 28.75
C SER A 362 24.42 23.88 27.37
N ILE A 363 23.33 23.11 27.32
CA ILE A 363 22.84 22.45 26.11
C ILE A 363 21.47 23.02 25.74
N HIS A 364 21.34 23.51 24.52
CA HIS A 364 20.10 24.02 23.97
C HIS A 364 19.55 23.05 22.92
N SER A 365 18.34 22.53 23.13
CA SER A 365 17.61 21.72 22.16
C SER A 365 16.60 22.59 21.42
N ILE A 366 16.57 22.53 20.09
CA ILE A 366 15.49 23.10 19.26
C ILE A 366 14.73 21.98 18.55
N ASP A 367 13.42 21.94 18.75
CA ASP A 367 12.50 21.00 18.09
C ASP A 367 11.09 21.59 18.01
N VAL A 368 10.29 21.11 17.05
CA VAL A 368 8.85 21.43 16.95
C VAL A 368 8.02 20.67 17.99
N ASN A 369 8.54 19.55 18.50
CA ASN A 369 7.92 18.81 19.59
C ASN A 369 8.93 18.62 20.73
N ILE A 370 8.78 19.46 21.76
CA ILE A 370 9.67 19.50 22.93
C ILE A 370 9.25 18.56 24.06
N ASP A 371 8.12 17.85 23.94
CA ASP A 371 7.56 17.04 25.04
C ASP A 371 8.08 15.60 25.05
N ARG A 372 8.72 15.16 23.96
CA ARG A 372 9.28 13.81 23.83
C ARG A 372 10.78 13.79 24.12
N ASN A 373 11.30 12.62 24.52
CA ASN A 373 12.75 12.36 24.66
C ASN A 373 13.49 13.47 25.41
N ARG A 374 13.00 13.83 26.60
CA ARG A 374 13.63 14.85 27.44
C ARG A 374 14.59 14.23 28.45
N HIS A 375 15.67 14.94 28.72
CA HIS A 375 16.56 14.73 29.85
C HIS A 375 16.07 15.57 31.03
N SER A 376 16.23 15.05 32.25
CA SER A 376 15.84 15.73 33.49
C SER A 376 16.90 16.73 33.99
N ASN A 377 18.08 16.76 33.37
CA ASN A 377 19.18 17.62 33.78
C ASN A 377 18.82 19.11 33.55
N PRO A 378 18.99 20.00 34.55
CA PRO A 378 18.64 21.42 34.46
C PRO A 378 19.46 22.21 33.42
N ASN A 379 20.64 21.71 33.03
CA ASN A 379 21.50 22.34 32.03
C ASN A 379 21.03 22.09 30.58
N VAL A 380 19.95 21.32 30.39
CA VAL A 380 19.33 21.08 29.08
C VAL A 380 18.10 21.97 28.92
N HIS A 381 18.22 22.97 28.06
CA HIS A 381 17.19 23.95 27.76
C HIS A 381 16.45 23.57 26.47
N TYR A 382 15.14 23.32 26.58
CA TYR A 382 14.29 22.95 25.44
C TYR A 382 13.56 24.16 24.87
N HIS A 383 13.77 24.43 23.59
CA HIS A 383 13.19 25.56 22.86
C HIS A 383 12.26 25.05 21.77
N HIS A 384 10.99 25.47 21.82
CA HIS A 384 10.08 25.24 20.70
C HIS A 384 10.46 26.17 19.54
N GLY A 385 10.66 25.60 18.36
CA GLY A 385 10.96 26.35 17.15
C GLY A 385 10.94 25.49 15.88
N ASP A 386 10.52 26.08 14.77
CA ASP A 386 10.56 25.45 13.44
C ASP A 386 11.81 25.91 12.68
N LEU A 387 12.63 24.97 12.21
CA LEU A 387 13.81 25.29 11.40
C LEU A 387 13.45 25.91 10.05
N ALA A 388 12.25 25.63 9.53
CA ALA A 388 11.74 26.31 8.34
C ALA A 388 11.39 27.79 8.59
N CYS A 389 11.42 28.26 9.84
CA CYS A 389 11.16 29.64 10.24
C CYS A 389 12.47 30.34 10.65
N ALA A 390 13.02 31.18 9.77
CA ALA A 390 14.26 31.92 10.03
C ALA A 390 14.23 32.72 11.34
N ALA A 391 13.08 33.28 11.72
CA ALA A 391 12.92 34.06 12.94
C ALA A 391 13.06 33.21 14.22
N ASP A 392 12.55 31.97 14.21
CA ASP A 392 12.70 31.06 15.34
C ASP A 392 14.16 30.63 15.52
N VAL A 393 14.82 30.28 14.42
CA VAL A 393 16.25 29.91 14.41
C VAL A 393 17.09 31.07 14.94
N GLN A 394 16.89 32.29 14.43
CA GLN A 394 17.64 33.47 14.88
C GLN A 394 17.42 33.77 16.37
N ARG A 395 16.17 33.72 16.84
CA ARG A 395 15.84 33.94 18.26
C ARG A 395 16.57 32.94 19.16
N ILE A 396 16.54 31.65 18.81
CA ILE A 396 17.15 30.60 19.63
C ILE A 396 18.68 30.68 19.58
N MET A 397 19.26 30.97 18.41
CA MET A 397 20.69 31.21 18.27
C MET A 397 21.18 32.38 19.11
N GLN A 398 20.40 33.46 19.22
CA GLN A 398 20.70 34.60 20.08
C GLN A 398 20.65 34.26 21.57
N ILE A 399 19.71 33.38 21.98
CA ILE A 399 19.60 32.92 23.37
C ILE A 399 20.76 31.96 23.72
N ALA A 400 21.01 30.99 22.85
CA ALA A 400 21.96 29.91 23.10
C ALA A 400 23.42 30.33 22.92
N ARG A 401 23.69 31.24 21.96
CA ARG A 401 25.04 31.65 21.52
C ARG A 401 26.02 30.46 21.45
N PRO A 402 25.69 29.41 20.69
CA PRO A 402 26.41 28.15 20.78
C PRO A 402 27.82 28.26 20.20
N VAL A 403 28.75 27.51 20.79
CA VAL A 403 30.08 27.23 20.25
C VAL A 403 30.03 26.05 19.30
N THR A 404 29.25 25.03 19.63
CA THR A 404 29.10 23.80 18.85
C THR A 404 27.66 23.56 18.46
N ILE A 405 27.42 23.16 17.21
CA ILE A 405 26.10 22.80 16.70
C ILE A 405 26.09 21.35 16.24
N PHE A 406 25.15 20.56 16.76
CA PHE A 406 24.82 19.23 16.24
C PHE A 406 23.52 19.31 15.43
N HIS A 407 23.65 19.27 14.10
CA HIS A 407 22.53 19.36 13.19
C HIS A 407 21.94 17.98 12.87
N THR A 408 21.01 17.51 13.73
CA THR A 408 20.36 16.20 13.59
C THR A 408 18.93 16.25 13.02
N ALA A 409 18.44 17.46 12.71
CA ALA A 409 17.04 17.66 12.37
C ALA A 409 16.67 16.98 11.04
N SER A 410 15.53 16.30 11.07
CA SER A 410 14.88 15.74 9.88
C SER A 410 13.42 15.42 10.22
N PRO A 411 12.48 15.58 9.27
CA PRO A 411 11.17 14.97 9.38
C PRO A 411 11.26 13.45 9.54
N GLU A 412 10.27 12.84 10.18
CA GLU A 412 10.20 11.39 10.34
C GLU A 412 10.03 10.71 8.96
N PHE A 413 10.91 9.76 8.68
CA PHE A 413 11.16 9.22 7.34
C PHE A 413 9.93 8.66 6.60
N SER A 414 8.84 8.33 7.29
CA SER A 414 7.71 7.59 6.69
C SER A 414 6.37 8.31 6.67
N ASP A 415 6.23 9.41 7.41
CA ASP A 415 4.94 10.08 7.63
C ASP A 415 4.97 11.57 7.29
N ALA A 416 6.13 12.10 6.89
CA ALA A 416 6.28 13.50 6.52
C ALA A 416 5.77 13.78 5.09
N PRO A 417 5.02 14.89 4.87
CA PRO A 417 4.63 15.30 3.53
C PRO A 417 5.87 15.67 2.71
N GLN A 418 5.83 15.45 1.39
CA GLN A 418 6.98 15.66 0.51
C GLN A 418 7.58 17.08 0.61
N SER A 419 6.72 18.09 0.79
CA SER A 419 7.14 19.49 0.96
C SER A 419 7.94 19.74 2.23
N ALA A 420 7.82 18.89 3.25
CA ALA A 420 8.53 19.04 4.51
C ALA A 420 10.03 18.75 4.37
N TYR A 421 10.45 17.85 3.47
CA TYR A 421 11.87 17.53 3.31
C TYR A 421 12.68 18.74 2.85
N HIS A 422 12.26 19.42 1.78
CA HIS A 422 12.95 20.62 1.31
C HIS A 422 12.92 21.75 2.36
N ARG A 423 11.72 22.06 2.88
CA ARG A 423 11.53 23.17 3.83
C ARG A 423 12.28 22.99 5.15
N ILE A 424 12.33 21.78 5.69
CA ILE A 424 12.95 21.55 7.00
C ILE A 424 14.44 21.24 6.87
N ILE A 425 14.84 20.45 5.88
CA ILE A 425 16.24 20.01 5.74
C ILE A 425 17.06 21.08 5.00
N VAL A 426 16.61 21.54 3.83
CA VAL A 426 17.39 22.47 2.99
C VAL A 426 17.28 23.90 3.50
N GLU A 427 16.06 24.46 3.55
CA GLU A 427 15.87 25.84 4.04
C GLU A 427 16.28 25.96 5.52
N GLY A 428 16.03 24.94 6.33
CA GLY A 428 16.48 24.89 7.72
C GLY A 428 17.99 24.93 7.88
N ALA A 429 18.75 24.24 7.01
CA ALA A 429 20.21 24.33 7.00
C ALA A 429 20.70 25.74 6.63
N HIS A 430 20.09 26.38 5.63
CA HIS A 430 20.41 27.77 5.27
C HIS A 430 20.12 28.76 6.40
N HIS A 431 18.95 28.68 7.04
CA HIS A 431 18.61 29.52 8.19
C HIS A 431 19.59 29.34 9.35
N LEU A 432 20.03 28.10 9.59
CA LEU A 432 21.00 27.78 10.63
C LEU A 432 22.37 28.38 10.32
N LEU A 433 22.86 28.26 9.09
CA LEU A 433 24.13 28.85 8.65
C LEU A 433 24.09 30.39 8.74
N ASP A 434 23.04 31.01 8.24
CA ASP A 434 22.85 32.47 8.31
C ASP A 434 22.82 32.97 9.76
N ALA A 435 22.14 32.24 10.65
CA ALA A 435 22.09 32.59 12.05
C ALA A 435 23.42 32.34 12.78
N ALA A 436 24.17 31.30 12.38
CA ALA A 436 25.49 30.99 12.93
C ALA A 436 26.51 32.10 12.63
N VAL A 437 26.52 32.60 11.39
CA VAL A 437 27.36 33.75 11.00
C VAL A 437 27.00 34.99 11.81
N LYS A 438 25.71 35.25 12.06
CA LYS A 438 25.26 36.46 12.79
C LYS A 438 25.62 36.45 14.28
N VAL A 439 25.65 35.29 14.93
CA VAL A 439 25.98 35.23 16.37
C VAL A 439 27.48 35.23 16.63
N ASP A 440 28.28 34.81 15.64
CA ASP A 440 29.75 34.83 15.63
C ASP A 440 30.41 34.06 16.79
N THR A 441 29.67 33.13 17.41
CA THR A 441 30.20 32.24 18.47
C THR A 441 30.49 30.84 17.98
N VAL A 442 29.89 30.46 16.85
CA VAL A 442 29.90 29.08 16.34
C VAL A 442 31.26 28.77 15.74
N ARG A 443 31.87 27.69 16.23
CA ARG A 443 33.17 27.20 15.77
C ARG A 443 33.08 25.87 15.04
N ALA A 444 32.19 25.00 15.50
CA ALA A 444 32.01 23.66 14.96
C ALA A 444 30.53 23.39 14.63
N LEU A 445 30.27 22.88 13.43
CA LEU A 445 28.95 22.43 12.99
C LEU A 445 29.05 21.00 12.44
N ILE A 446 28.44 20.07 13.15
CA ILE A 446 28.43 18.64 12.81
C ILE A 446 27.06 18.33 12.21
N ASN A 447 27.04 18.01 10.91
CA ASN A 447 25.82 17.67 10.19
C ASN A 447 25.56 16.16 10.20
N THR A 448 24.40 15.73 10.68
CA THR A 448 23.95 14.35 10.49
C THR A 448 23.30 14.18 9.11
N SER A 449 24.13 13.75 8.17
CA SER A 449 23.73 13.34 6.83
C SER A 449 23.34 11.85 6.80
N THR A 450 23.43 11.20 5.64
CA THR A 450 23.09 9.79 5.45
C THR A 450 23.94 9.17 4.36
N SER A 451 24.35 7.90 4.52
CA SER A 451 24.92 7.11 3.41
C SER A 451 23.96 6.91 2.23
N GLY A 452 22.69 7.32 2.35
CA GLY A 452 21.75 7.37 1.23
C GLY A 452 22.12 8.38 0.14
N VAL A 453 22.90 9.42 0.44
CA VAL A 453 23.25 10.47 -0.54
C VAL A 453 24.12 9.95 -1.69
N ILE A 454 24.85 8.85 -1.48
CA ILE A 454 25.75 8.22 -2.47
C ILE A 454 25.15 6.97 -3.14
N ASN A 455 23.88 6.63 -2.90
CA ASN A 455 23.27 5.40 -3.45
C ASN A 455 21.94 5.65 -4.15
N ASP A 456 21.83 5.18 -5.40
CA ASP A 456 20.67 5.32 -6.27
C ASP A 456 19.44 4.48 -5.83
N ASN A 457 19.58 3.66 -4.78
CA ASN A 457 18.56 2.71 -4.29
C ASN A 457 18.15 1.65 -5.33
N HIS A 458 19.02 1.39 -6.30
CA HIS A 458 18.84 0.41 -7.37
C HIS A 458 20.01 -0.56 -7.45
N THR A 459 21.22 -0.04 -7.26
CA THR A 459 22.49 -0.73 -7.35
C THR A 459 23.04 -1.00 -5.96
N ASP A 460 23.71 -2.14 -5.81
CA ASP A 460 24.39 -2.51 -4.58
C ASP A 460 25.52 -1.53 -4.28
N LEU A 461 25.67 -1.20 -2.99
CA LEU A 461 26.74 -0.35 -2.48
C LEU A 461 27.69 -1.26 -1.69
N ILE A 462 28.89 -1.49 -2.21
CA ILE A 462 29.85 -2.45 -1.64
C ILE A 462 31.11 -1.69 -1.25
N ASP A 463 31.42 -1.73 0.05
CA ASP A 463 32.58 -1.09 0.68
C ASP A 463 32.78 0.37 0.21
N ALA A 464 31.68 1.12 0.18
CA ALA A 464 31.71 2.46 -0.40
C ALA A 464 32.51 3.44 0.45
N THR A 465 33.40 4.17 -0.21
CA THR A 465 34.26 5.18 0.39
C THR A 465 33.64 6.57 0.29
N GLU A 466 34.13 7.51 1.10
CA GLU A 466 33.70 8.91 1.10
C GLU A 466 34.04 9.68 -0.19
N GLU A 467 34.79 9.07 -1.11
CA GLU A 467 35.11 9.63 -2.43
C GLU A 467 33.95 9.50 -3.43
N MET A 468 32.97 8.64 -3.15
CA MET A 468 31.81 8.50 -4.03
C MET A 468 31.00 9.81 -4.09
N PRO A 469 30.57 10.23 -5.29
CA PRO A 469 29.89 11.50 -5.47
C PRO A 469 28.50 11.47 -4.83
N ILE A 470 28.08 12.62 -4.32
CA ILE A 470 26.69 12.87 -3.95
C ILE A 470 25.82 12.75 -5.22
N LEU A 471 24.74 11.97 -5.12
CA LEU A 471 23.85 11.72 -6.23
C LEU A 471 22.70 12.72 -6.26
N HIS A 472 22.52 13.32 -7.43
CA HIS A 472 21.46 14.29 -7.74
C HIS A 472 20.44 13.71 -8.72
N PRO A 473 19.26 14.33 -8.91
CA PRO A 473 18.35 13.98 -9.99
C PRO A 473 19.06 14.03 -11.37
N PRO A 474 18.79 13.10 -12.29
CA PRO A 474 17.79 12.02 -12.23
C PRO A 474 18.29 10.69 -11.59
N LEU A 475 19.55 10.63 -11.15
CA LEU A 475 20.17 9.41 -10.61
C LEU A 475 19.61 9.07 -9.22
N GLN A 476 19.48 10.08 -8.35
CA GLN A 476 18.78 9.96 -7.08
C GLN A 476 17.31 10.37 -7.24
N LYS A 477 16.40 9.56 -6.69
CA LYS A 477 14.95 9.80 -6.77
C LYS A 477 14.28 9.98 -5.41
N ARG A 478 14.97 9.65 -4.32
CA ARG A 478 14.43 9.75 -2.96
C ARG A 478 14.54 11.19 -2.48
N LEU A 479 13.41 11.85 -2.28
CA LEU A 479 13.35 13.26 -1.82
C LEU A 479 14.13 13.50 -0.52
N TYR A 480 14.08 12.56 0.42
CA TYR A 480 14.88 12.63 1.65
C TYR A 480 16.39 12.67 1.35
N CYS A 481 16.88 11.80 0.47
CA CYS A 481 18.30 11.75 0.12
C CYS A 481 18.74 12.98 -0.69
N ILE A 482 17.87 13.50 -1.57
CA ILE A 482 18.13 14.74 -2.32
C ILE A 482 18.22 15.92 -1.34
N ALA A 483 17.24 16.08 -0.44
CA ALA A 483 17.25 17.18 0.52
C ALA A 483 18.45 17.10 1.49
N LYS A 484 18.87 15.88 1.90
CA LYS A 484 20.08 15.69 2.71
C LYS A 484 21.36 15.98 1.92
N ALA A 485 21.39 15.65 0.63
CA ALA A 485 22.49 16.01 -0.27
C ALA A 485 22.65 17.53 -0.39
N ASP A 486 21.56 18.25 -0.71
CA ASP A 486 21.58 19.71 -0.85
C ASP A 486 22.03 20.40 0.45
N ALA A 487 21.51 19.96 1.60
CA ALA A 487 21.92 20.48 2.90
C ALA A 487 23.38 20.15 3.26
N GLU A 488 23.86 18.95 2.91
CA GLU A 488 25.26 18.58 3.10
C GLU A 488 26.20 19.45 2.28
N GLU A 489 25.89 19.68 1.00
CA GLU A 489 26.68 20.53 0.11
C GLU A 489 26.68 21.98 0.60
N ALA A 490 25.53 22.53 1.02
CA ALA A 490 25.43 23.88 1.58
C ALA A 490 26.27 24.04 2.85
N ILE A 491 26.22 23.07 3.76
CA ILE A 491 27.01 23.10 5.00
C ILE A 491 28.51 22.95 4.71
N GLN A 492 28.89 22.02 3.83
CA GLN A 492 30.30 21.86 3.45
C GLN A 492 30.86 23.11 2.75
N ALA A 493 30.06 23.76 1.91
CA ALA A 493 30.44 25.02 1.26
C ALA A 493 30.67 26.17 2.26
N ALA A 494 29.99 26.14 3.42
CA ALA A 494 30.17 27.14 4.47
C ALA A 494 31.47 26.95 5.29
N ASN A 495 32.16 25.81 5.15
CA ASN A 495 33.39 25.53 5.88
C ASN A 495 34.44 26.64 5.71
N ARG A 496 35.02 27.10 6.83
CA ARG A 496 36.01 28.21 6.86
C ARG A 496 35.53 29.47 6.14
N ASN A 497 34.23 29.80 6.25
CA ASN A 497 33.61 30.92 5.55
C ASN A 497 33.86 30.86 4.02
N GLY A 498 33.67 29.69 3.42
CA GLY A 498 33.97 29.46 2.00
C GLY A 498 35.47 29.25 1.71
N GLY A 499 36.22 28.74 2.69
CA GLY A 499 37.67 28.50 2.57
C GLY A 499 38.55 29.75 2.73
N GLN A 500 38.00 30.88 3.19
CA GLN A 500 38.68 32.17 3.24
C GLN A 500 39.25 32.50 4.63
N ASP A 501 38.75 31.86 5.69
CA ASP A 501 39.07 32.23 7.07
C ASP A 501 39.30 31.01 7.97
N ASP A 502 40.51 30.92 8.53
CA ASP A 502 40.88 29.85 9.47
C ASP A 502 40.12 29.92 10.81
N ARG A 503 39.49 31.06 11.10
CA ARG A 503 38.58 31.24 12.24
C ARG A 503 37.10 31.20 11.86
N GLY A 504 36.78 30.89 10.60
CA GLY A 504 35.41 30.63 10.19
C GLY A 504 34.83 29.36 10.80
N ILE A 505 33.53 29.14 10.56
CA ILE A 505 32.83 27.94 11.04
C ILE A 505 33.45 26.70 10.39
N LEU A 506 33.94 25.76 11.20
CA LEU A 506 34.40 24.46 10.70
C LEU A 506 33.23 23.48 10.69
N THR A 507 33.14 22.70 9.61
CA THR A 507 32.01 21.80 9.40
C THR A 507 32.48 20.38 9.11
N CYS A 508 31.65 19.40 9.42
CA CYS A 508 31.80 18.04 8.88
C CYS A 508 30.44 17.37 8.71
N ALA A 509 30.38 16.34 7.87
CA ALA A 509 29.18 15.58 7.60
C ALA A 509 29.31 14.11 8.02
N MET A 510 28.44 13.66 8.90
CA MET A 510 28.35 12.27 9.33
C MET A 510 27.37 11.53 8.43
N ARG A 511 27.85 10.51 7.72
CA ARG A 511 27.05 9.66 6.82
C ARG A 511 26.93 8.25 7.42
N PRO A 512 26.03 8.05 8.40
CA PRO A 512 25.90 6.76 9.07
C PRO A 512 25.33 5.67 8.15
N GLY A 513 25.60 4.41 8.53
CA GLY A 513 24.82 3.24 8.12
C GLY A 513 23.37 3.30 8.63
N LEU A 514 22.65 2.17 8.61
CA LEU A 514 21.29 2.14 9.15
C LEU A 514 21.34 2.22 10.68
N VAL A 515 20.94 3.39 11.21
CA VAL A 515 20.95 3.65 12.65
C VAL A 515 19.83 2.87 13.33
N PHE A 516 20.16 2.21 14.44
CA PHE A 516 19.19 1.55 15.34
C PHE A 516 19.55 1.84 16.80
N GLY A 517 18.58 1.73 17.70
CA GLY A 517 18.81 2.04 19.10
C GLY A 517 17.55 2.14 19.93
N GLU A 518 17.71 2.42 21.22
CA GLU A 518 16.62 2.86 22.08
C GLU A 518 15.97 4.11 21.48
N ARG A 519 14.64 4.19 21.57
CA ARG A 519 13.82 5.31 21.07
C ARG A 519 13.73 5.44 19.54
N ASP A 520 14.35 4.54 18.77
CA ASP A 520 14.20 4.50 17.31
C ASP A 520 12.84 3.93 16.88
N VAL A 521 11.83 4.79 16.84
CA VAL A 521 10.48 4.42 16.40
C VAL A 521 10.38 4.17 14.89
N GLY A 522 11.35 4.67 14.12
CA GLY A 522 11.31 4.69 12.66
C GLY A 522 11.74 3.36 12.03
N THR A 523 12.92 2.86 12.39
CA THR A 523 13.48 1.62 11.82
C THR A 523 13.21 0.44 12.75
N LEU A 524 13.86 0.42 13.90
CA LEU A 524 13.78 -0.68 14.85
C LEU A 524 12.37 -0.84 15.43
N GLY A 525 11.68 0.27 15.72
CA GLY A 525 10.29 0.25 16.20
C GLY A 525 9.33 -0.46 15.25
N LYS A 526 9.53 -0.31 13.93
CA LYS A 526 8.74 -1.04 12.92
C LYS A 526 9.09 -2.51 12.87
N MET A 527 10.39 -2.85 12.92
CA MET A 527 10.83 -4.25 12.98
C MET A 527 10.29 -4.95 14.23
N PHE A 528 10.32 -4.27 15.38
CA PHE A 528 9.76 -4.73 16.64
C PHE A 528 8.23 -4.94 16.54
N ALA A 529 7.50 -4.03 15.92
CA ALA A 529 6.06 -4.17 15.69
C ALA A 529 5.71 -5.37 14.79
N VAL A 530 6.53 -5.64 13.75
CA VAL A 530 6.38 -6.82 12.87
C VAL A 530 6.69 -8.11 13.63
N ALA A 531 7.74 -8.10 14.46
CA ALA A 531 8.13 -9.23 15.30
C ALA A 531 7.01 -9.61 16.28
N ARG A 532 6.44 -8.64 17.01
CA ARG A 532 5.30 -8.86 17.92
C ARG A 532 4.05 -9.42 17.23
N GLN A 533 3.90 -9.19 15.93
CA GLN A 533 2.78 -9.74 15.15
C GLN A 533 3.05 -11.15 14.62
N GLY A 534 4.21 -11.75 14.92
CA GLY A 534 4.61 -13.05 14.37
C GLY A 534 4.83 -13.03 12.85
N LYS A 535 5.14 -11.86 12.28
CA LYS A 535 5.23 -11.66 10.82
C LYS A 535 6.67 -11.58 10.30
N SER A 536 7.67 -11.72 11.15
CA SER A 536 9.08 -11.66 10.75
C SER A 536 9.55 -12.88 9.91
N ARG A 537 8.68 -13.88 9.68
CA ARG A 537 8.98 -15.09 8.89
C ARG A 537 9.07 -14.85 7.38
N PHE A 538 8.59 -13.72 6.89
CA PHE A 538 8.65 -13.39 5.46
C PHE A 538 9.97 -12.70 5.14
N GLN A 539 10.67 -13.20 4.13
CA GLN A 539 11.94 -12.66 3.65
C GLN A 539 11.81 -12.27 2.18
N MET A 540 12.32 -11.10 1.79
CA MET A 540 12.43 -10.71 0.37
C MET A 540 13.82 -11.06 -0.15
N GLY A 541 13.88 -11.76 -1.28
CA GLY A 541 15.14 -12.18 -1.88
C GLY A 541 15.83 -13.31 -1.11
N ASN A 542 17.04 -13.65 -1.53
CA ASN A 542 17.82 -14.77 -0.98
C ASN A 542 18.35 -14.52 0.44
N GLY A 543 18.24 -13.30 0.96
CA GLY A 543 18.70 -12.91 2.29
C GLY A 543 20.22 -12.81 2.44
N GLN A 544 20.97 -12.95 1.35
CA GLN A 544 22.43 -12.90 1.32
C GLN A 544 22.93 -11.48 1.04
N ASN A 545 22.30 -10.48 1.67
CA ASN A 545 22.63 -9.08 1.48
C ASN A 545 23.22 -8.45 2.75
N PRO A 546 24.56 -8.38 2.86
CA PRO A 546 25.24 -7.67 3.93
C PRO A 546 24.82 -6.20 3.97
N TYR A 547 24.62 -5.70 5.18
CA TYR A 547 24.11 -4.36 5.42
C TYR A 547 24.81 -3.78 6.65
N ASP A 548 25.32 -2.55 6.51
CA ASP A 548 25.93 -1.82 7.61
C ASP A 548 24.89 -1.15 8.49
N PHE A 549 24.88 -1.57 9.75
CA PHE A 549 24.10 -0.97 10.82
C PHE A 549 25.02 -0.14 11.73
N ILE A 550 24.42 0.74 12.53
CA ILE A 550 25.14 1.44 13.59
C ILE A 550 24.25 1.61 14.82
N TYR A 551 24.77 1.21 15.98
CA TYR A 551 24.11 1.47 17.24
C TYR A 551 24.16 2.97 17.56
N VAL A 552 23.02 3.55 17.94
CA VAL A 552 22.86 5.00 18.14
C VAL A 552 23.83 5.59 19.17
N GLY A 553 24.21 4.83 20.20
CA GLY A 553 25.21 5.27 21.17
C GLY A 553 26.61 5.43 20.56
N ASN A 554 27.02 4.50 19.69
CA ASN A 554 28.29 4.62 18.95
C ASN A 554 28.24 5.78 17.95
N LEU A 555 27.08 6.01 17.32
CA LEU A 555 26.90 7.18 16.47
C LEU A 555 27.03 8.48 17.26
N ALA A 556 26.49 8.55 18.48
CA ALA A 556 26.65 9.70 19.36
C ALA A 556 28.13 9.93 19.72
N ASP A 557 28.87 8.87 20.11
CA ASP A 557 30.31 8.94 20.34
C ASP A 557 31.05 9.51 19.12
N ALA A 558 30.70 9.07 17.90
CA ALA A 558 31.31 9.58 16.68
C ALA A 558 31.06 11.09 16.46
N HIS A 559 29.86 11.59 16.81
CA HIS A 559 29.54 13.01 16.72
C HIS A 559 30.38 13.83 17.71
N LEU A 560 30.56 13.36 18.95
CA LEU A 560 31.39 14.04 19.95
C LEU A 560 32.86 14.07 19.52
N LEU A 561 33.39 12.95 19.03
CA LEU A 561 34.75 12.90 18.48
C LEU A 561 34.95 13.89 17.32
N ALA A 562 33.95 14.00 16.44
CA ALA A 562 33.99 14.99 15.36
C ALA A 562 33.96 16.43 15.88
N ALA A 563 33.15 16.72 16.90
CA ALA A 563 33.10 18.04 17.51
C ALA A 563 34.43 18.43 18.15
N HIS A 564 35.00 17.56 19.00
CA HIS A 564 36.31 17.78 19.62
C HIS A 564 37.41 17.96 18.57
N ALA A 565 37.40 17.16 17.50
CA ALA A 565 38.37 17.27 16.42
C ALA A 565 38.25 18.59 15.64
N LEU A 566 37.04 19.07 15.38
CA LEU A 566 36.80 20.37 14.75
C LEU A 566 37.22 21.53 15.67
N LEU A 567 36.85 21.49 16.94
CA LEU A 567 37.25 22.51 17.92
C LEU A 567 38.78 22.58 18.06
N ASN A 568 39.44 21.43 18.13
CA ASN A 568 40.90 21.35 18.16
C ASN A 568 41.56 21.87 16.88
N ALA A 569 40.87 21.87 15.73
CA ALA A 569 41.34 22.42 14.47
C ALA A 569 41.01 23.91 14.28
N TRP A 570 40.08 24.47 15.06
CA TRP A 570 39.61 25.83 14.89
C TRP A 570 40.72 26.85 15.15
N GLY A 571 40.87 27.83 14.23
CA GLY A 571 41.93 28.83 14.28
C GLY A 571 43.32 28.33 13.84
N LYS A 572 43.46 27.05 13.47
CA LYS A 572 44.68 26.51 12.85
C LYS A 572 44.56 26.53 11.34
N PRO A 573 45.67 26.69 10.59
CA PRO A 573 45.64 26.65 9.13
C PRO A 573 45.12 25.30 8.64
N ARG A 574 44.43 25.32 7.51
CA ARG A 574 43.90 24.10 6.89
C ARG A 574 45.04 23.08 6.66
N PRO A 575 44.92 21.83 7.15
CA PRO A 575 45.92 20.81 6.89
C PRO A 575 46.14 20.59 5.38
N THR A 576 47.40 20.57 4.96
CA THR A 576 47.79 20.25 3.56
C THR A 576 47.62 18.77 3.25
N ASP A 577 47.76 17.91 4.26
CA ASP A 577 47.50 16.48 4.14
C ASP A 577 46.00 16.19 4.27
N ALA A 578 45.38 15.73 3.19
CA ALA A 578 43.98 15.33 3.18
C ALA A 578 43.71 14.12 4.09
N SER A 579 44.74 13.33 4.43
CA SER A 579 44.56 12.11 5.22
C SER A 579 44.25 12.34 6.70
N THR A 580 44.57 13.55 7.20
CA THR A 580 44.38 14.00 8.60
C THR A 580 43.35 15.13 8.73
N ARG A 581 42.82 15.63 7.61
CA ARG A 581 41.86 16.73 7.58
C ARG A 581 40.50 16.31 8.17
N VAL A 582 39.95 17.16 9.05
CA VAL A 582 38.64 16.97 9.69
C VAL A 582 37.61 17.95 9.11
N ASP A 583 38.00 19.21 8.92
CA ASP A 583 37.10 20.27 8.47
C ASP A 583 36.78 20.17 6.98
N GLY A 584 35.52 20.39 6.64
CA GLY A 584 34.97 20.25 5.29
C GLY A 584 34.87 18.81 4.79
N GLU A 585 35.08 17.81 5.66
CA GLU A 585 35.05 16.40 5.29
C GLU A 585 33.71 15.74 5.61
N CYS A 586 33.43 14.64 4.91
CA CYS A 586 32.41 13.67 5.30
C CYS A 586 33.06 12.38 5.85
N PHE A 587 32.31 11.67 6.70
CA PHE A 587 32.73 10.44 7.38
C PHE A 587 31.63 9.38 7.33
N HIS A 588 31.95 8.20 6.80
CA HIS A 588 31.10 7.03 6.97
C HIS A 588 31.26 6.48 8.39
N VAL A 589 30.13 6.24 9.05
CA VAL A 589 30.12 5.73 10.43
C VAL A 589 29.25 4.49 10.50
N THR A 590 29.87 3.38 10.86
CA THR A 590 29.21 2.06 10.99
C THR A 590 29.59 1.41 12.31
N ASN A 591 28.98 0.27 12.62
CA ASN A 591 29.39 -0.56 13.76
C ASN A 591 30.61 -1.46 13.47
N GLU A 592 31.19 -1.35 12.26
CA GLU A 592 32.32 -2.16 11.77
C GLU A 592 32.08 -3.69 11.80
N ASP A 593 30.82 -4.11 11.86
CA ASP A 593 30.36 -5.50 11.91
C ASP A 593 29.08 -5.62 11.05
N PRO A 594 29.19 -5.74 9.70
CA PRO A 594 28.03 -5.82 8.82
C PRO A 594 27.24 -7.10 9.06
N TRP A 595 25.92 -6.99 9.16
CA TRP A 595 25.01 -8.12 9.32
C TRP A 595 24.21 -8.35 8.05
N LEU A 596 23.74 -9.58 7.80
CA LEU A 596 22.73 -9.78 6.76
C LEU A 596 21.44 -9.08 7.18
N PHE A 597 20.86 -8.29 6.28
CA PHE A 597 19.66 -7.47 6.59
C PHE A 597 18.55 -8.28 7.26
N TRP A 598 18.31 -9.49 6.76
CA TRP A 598 17.28 -10.39 7.27
C TRP A 598 17.67 -11.14 8.55
N ASP A 599 18.97 -11.35 8.82
CA ASP A 599 19.44 -11.87 10.11
C ASP A 599 19.25 -10.86 11.22
N PHE A 600 19.50 -9.58 10.96
CA PHE A 600 19.19 -8.51 11.91
C PHE A 600 17.70 -8.52 12.30
N GLN A 601 16.80 -8.62 11.32
CA GLN A 601 15.36 -8.69 11.60
C GLN A 601 14.96 -9.98 12.36
N ARG A 602 15.61 -11.11 12.08
CA ARG A 602 15.41 -12.36 12.83
C ARG A 602 15.90 -12.25 14.27
N ALA A 603 17.04 -11.60 14.50
CA ALA A 603 17.57 -11.37 15.84
C ALA A 603 16.64 -10.49 16.67
N VAL A 604 16.06 -9.43 16.07
CA VAL A 604 14.96 -8.66 16.69
C VAL A 604 13.81 -9.59 17.07
N SER A 605 13.36 -10.45 16.15
CA SER A 605 12.26 -11.38 16.40
C SER A 605 12.55 -12.33 17.58
N ALA A 606 13.76 -12.91 17.63
CA ALA A 606 14.19 -13.78 18.71
C ALA A 606 14.19 -13.06 20.07
N LEU A 607 14.72 -11.83 20.14
CA LEU A 607 14.76 -11.02 21.36
C LEU A 607 13.36 -10.59 21.83
N THR A 608 12.37 -10.51 20.94
CA THR A 608 10.96 -10.27 21.32
C THR A 608 10.20 -11.52 21.77
N GLY A 609 10.87 -12.68 21.89
CA GLY A 609 10.26 -13.95 22.27
C GLY A 609 9.57 -14.70 21.12
N ASN A 610 9.80 -14.28 19.86
CA ASN A 610 9.27 -14.92 18.66
C ASN A 610 10.40 -15.43 17.75
N PRO A 611 11.24 -16.39 18.20
CA PRO A 611 12.31 -16.93 17.37
C PRO A 611 11.73 -17.64 16.13
N ILE A 612 12.36 -17.44 14.98
CA ILE A 612 11.96 -18.05 13.71
C ILE A 612 12.98 -19.12 13.37
N ARG A 613 12.51 -20.33 13.13
CA ARG A 613 13.38 -21.43 12.70
C ARG A 613 13.69 -21.29 11.20
N PRO A 614 14.87 -21.72 10.73
CA PRO A 614 15.23 -21.64 9.32
C PRO A 614 14.18 -22.28 8.38
N GLU A 615 13.54 -23.37 8.81
CA GLU A 615 12.49 -24.07 8.06
C GLU A 615 11.17 -23.29 7.92
N ASP A 616 10.91 -22.32 8.81
CA ASP A 616 9.69 -21.50 8.80
C ASP A 616 9.83 -20.24 7.93
N ILE A 617 11.02 -20.00 7.35
CA ILE A 617 11.31 -18.82 6.55
C ILE A 617 10.61 -18.94 5.19
N ILE A 618 9.70 -17.99 4.93
CA ILE A 618 9.01 -17.87 3.65
C ILE A 618 9.77 -16.88 2.78
N VAL A 619 10.53 -17.40 1.83
CA VAL A 619 11.28 -16.60 0.86
C VAL A 619 10.39 -16.16 -0.29
N ILE A 620 10.23 -14.85 -0.43
CA ILE A 620 9.51 -14.20 -1.54
C ILE A 620 10.57 -13.73 -2.55
N PRO A 621 10.57 -14.26 -3.79
CA PRO A 621 11.50 -13.79 -4.82
C PRO A 621 11.38 -12.28 -5.05
N LYS A 622 12.51 -11.60 -5.25
CA LYS A 622 12.57 -10.12 -5.41
C LYS A 622 11.60 -9.61 -6.48
N TRP A 623 11.50 -10.29 -7.62
CA TRP A 623 10.59 -9.91 -8.71
C TRP A 623 9.10 -10.02 -8.32
N VAL A 624 8.72 -11.01 -7.52
CA VAL A 624 7.35 -11.15 -6.98
C VAL A 624 7.06 -9.98 -6.05
N GLY A 625 7.98 -9.69 -5.12
CA GLY A 625 7.88 -8.54 -4.23
C GLY A 625 7.68 -7.24 -5.03
N LEU A 626 8.57 -6.96 -5.99
CA LEU A 626 8.48 -5.74 -6.82
C LEU A 626 7.16 -5.63 -7.59
N THR A 627 6.62 -6.76 -8.05
CA THR A 627 5.31 -6.80 -8.72
C THR A 627 4.18 -6.48 -7.76
N LEU A 628 4.17 -7.09 -6.56
CA LEU A 628 3.18 -6.78 -5.52
C LEU A 628 3.28 -5.33 -5.06
N GLY A 629 4.49 -4.78 -4.92
CA GLY A 629 4.73 -3.38 -4.59
C GLY A 629 4.20 -2.45 -5.69
N PHE A 630 4.41 -2.78 -6.96
CA PHE A 630 3.86 -2.02 -8.09
C PHE A 630 2.32 -1.99 -8.04
N VAL A 631 1.68 -3.14 -7.88
CA VAL A 631 0.23 -3.22 -7.78
C VAL A 631 -0.29 -2.43 -6.58
N ASN A 632 0.38 -2.55 -5.42
CA ASN A 632 -0.02 -1.86 -4.20
C ASN A 632 0.14 -0.33 -4.32
N GLU A 633 1.19 0.16 -4.97
CA GLU A 633 1.38 1.58 -5.29
C GLU A 633 0.27 2.12 -6.19
N TRP A 634 -0.07 1.40 -7.28
CA TRP A 634 -1.16 1.80 -8.18
C TRP A 634 -2.52 1.77 -7.48
N VAL A 635 -2.80 0.75 -6.67
CA VAL A 635 -4.03 0.67 -5.89
C VAL A 635 -4.10 1.82 -4.90
N ALA A 636 -3.01 2.10 -4.16
CA ALA A 636 -2.96 3.21 -3.24
C ALA A 636 -3.17 4.55 -3.96
N TRP A 637 -2.53 4.75 -5.12
CA TRP A 637 -2.69 5.95 -5.94
C TRP A 637 -4.14 6.11 -6.42
N ILE A 638 -4.75 5.08 -7.00
CA ILE A 638 -6.14 5.10 -7.50
C ILE A 638 -7.13 5.37 -6.35
N VAL A 639 -7.00 4.66 -5.22
CA VAL A 639 -7.94 4.75 -4.10
C VAL A 639 -7.82 6.08 -3.35
N SER A 640 -6.61 6.65 -3.29
CA SER A 640 -6.35 7.90 -2.57
C SER A 640 -6.38 9.14 -3.45
N GLY A 641 -6.58 9.01 -4.77
CA GLY A 641 -6.38 10.13 -5.70
C GLY A 641 -4.96 10.68 -5.64
N GLY A 642 -3.97 9.82 -5.38
CA GLY A 642 -2.55 10.19 -5.24
C GLY A 642 -2.15 10.79 -3.90
N THR A 643 -3.03 10.84 -2.89
CA THR A 643 -2.75 11.47 -1.60
C THR A 643 -2.08 10.57 -0.56
N ARG A 644 -2.02 9.24 -0.80
CA ARG A 644 -1.40 8.28 0.12
C ARG A 644 -0.33 7.43 -0.55
N THR A 645 0.70 7.09 0.22
CA THR A 645 1.72 6.11 -0.12
C THR A 645 1.29 4.70 0.31
N ALA A 646 1.75 3.68 -0.42
CA ALA A 646 1.43 2.30 -0.13
C ALA A 646 2.27 1.77 1.05
N ASN A 647 1.70 0.90 1.90
CA ASN A 647 2.44 0.28 3.02
C ASN A 647 3.60 -0.63 2.56
N MET A 648 3.52 -1.16 1.35
CA MET A 648 4.55 -1.97 0.72
C MET A 648 4.83 -1.37 -0.66
N THR A 649 5.95 -0.67 -0.76
CA THR A 649 6.42 0.00 -1.98
C THR A 649 7.52 -0.82 -2.63
N ARG A 650 7.72 -0.62 -3.93
CA ARG A 650 8.90 -1.13 -4.65
C ARG A 650 10.19 -0.61 -4.03
N GLU A 651 10.18 0.62 -3.52
CA GLU A 651 11.30 1.26 -2.85
C GLU A 651 11.73 0.47 -1.59
N GLY A 652 10.78 0.17 -0.69
CA GLY A 652 11.08 -0.61 0.51
C GLY A 652 11.56 -2.03 0.19
N ILE A 653 11.03 -2.64 -0.87
CA ILE A 653 11.46 -3.96 -1.33
C ILE A 653 12.88 -3.94 -1.87
N ARG A 654 13.24 -2.93 -2.69
CA ARG A 654 14.63 -2.76 -3.15
C ARG A 654 15.56 -2.60 -1.96
N PHE A 655 15.25 -1.67 -1.07
CA PHE A 655 16.04 -1.39 0.13
C PHE A 655 16.33 -2.66 0.95
N SER A 656 15.34 -3.53 1.14
CA SER A 656 15.49 -4.80 1.88
C SER A 656 16.28 -5.91 1.16
N THR A 657 16.65 -5.71 -0.11
CA THR A 657 17.35 -6.71 -0.95
C THR A 657 18.69 -6.25 -1.49
N LEU A 658 19.11 -5.00 -1.21
CA LEU A 658 20.39 -4.46 -1.64
C LEU A 658 21.48 -4.82 -0.65
N ILE A 659 22.69 -5.03 -1.17
CA ILE A 659 23.93 -5.01 -0.38
C ILE A 659 24.29 -3.56 -0.12
N ARG A 660 24.55 -3.21 1.13
CA ARG A 660 24.93 -1.86 1.53
C ARG A 660 25.99 -1.88 2.60
N THR A 661 27.26 -1.92 2.17
CA THR A 661 28.41 -1.81 3.05
C THR A 661 29.22 -0.54 2.76
N LEU A 662 29.75 0.07 3.83
CA LEU A 662 30.46 1.34 3.83
C LEU A 662 31.85 1.16 4.44
N ASN A 663 32.83 1.84 3.85
CA ASN A 663 34.18 1.86 4.37
C ASN A 663 34.32 2.93 5.46
N GLY A 664 34.41 2.51 6.73
CA GLY A 664 34.57 3.41 7.88
C GLY A 664 36.03 3.80 8.22
N ASN A 665 37.01 3.43 7.38
CA ASN A 665 38.43 3.60 7.74
C ASN A 665 38.82 5.06 7.97
N LYS A 666 38.21 6.00 7.23
CA LYS A 666 38.49 7.42 7.39
C LYS A 666 38.06 7.92 8.76
N ALA A 667 36.85 7.59 9.23
CA ALA A 667 36.40 7.93 10.58
C ALA A 667 37.34 7.35 11.65
N ARG A 668 37.80 6.11 11.45
CA ARG A 668 38.74 5.46 12.37
C ARG A 668 40.12 6.12 12.39
N ARG A 669 40.62 6.58 11.25
CA ARG A 669 41.94 7.21 11.10
C ARG A 669 41.94 8.67 11.57
N VAL A 670 40.94 9.44 11.15
CA VAL A 670 40.88 10.89 11.33
C VAL A 670 40.25 11.28 12.66
N LEU A 671 39.15 10.62 13.05
CA LEU A 671 38.43 10.94 14.29
C LEU A 671 38.83 10.03 15.46
N GLY A 672 39.61 8.98 15.19
CA GLY A 672 39.90 7.93 16.19
C GLY A 672 38.68 7.06 16.53
N TYR A 673 37.61 7.12 15.75
CA TYR A 673 36.36 6.41 16.04
C TYR A 673 36.56 4.89 16.08
N ARG A 674 36.02 4.25 17.12
CA ARG A 674 35.82 2.80 17.23
C ARG A 674 34.48 2.54 17.91
N PRO A 675 33.67 1.58 17.42
CA PRO A 675 32.42 1.22 18.07
C PRO A 675 32.71 0.65 19.47
N LYS A 676 32.11 1.24 20.51
CA LYS A 676 32.25 0.77 21.90
C LYS A 676 31.26 -0.36 22.22
N VAL A 677 30.08 -0.30 21.62
CA VAL A 677 29.01 -1.30 21.80
C VAL A 677 28.91 -2.18 20.56
N GLY A 678 28.96 -3.50 20.74
CA GLY A 678 28.80 -4.46 19.64
C GLY A 678 27.37 -4.53 19.09
N MET A 679 27.19 -5.14 17.91
CA MET A 679 25.87 -5.28 17.28
C MET A 679 24.86 -6.02 18.16
N GLN A 680 25.25 -7.18 18.70
CA GLN A 680 24.41 -8.00 19.56
C GLN A 680 23.97 -7.24 20.84
N GLU A 681 24.93 -6.63 21.53
CA GLU A 681 24.66 -5.88 22.76
C GLU A 681 23.76 -4.66 22.52
N GLY A 682 24.05 -3.90 21.46
CA GLY A 682 23.21 -2.76 21.08
C GLY A 682 21.78 -3.19 20.76
N LEU A 683 21.60 -4.33 20.11
CA LEU A 683 20.28 -4.87 19.77
C LEU A 683 19.51 -5.30 21.03
N GLU A 684 20.17 -5.98 21.96
CA GLU A 684 19.59 -6.40 23.24
C GLU A 684 19.11 -5.22 24.07
N ARG A 685 19.95 -4.18 24.22
CA ARG A 685 19.59 -2.94 24.93
C ARG A 685 18.37 -2.28 24.29
N SER A 686 18.36 -2.19 22.96
CA SER A 686 17.29 -1.56 22.20
C SER A 686 15.97 -2.31 22.30
N VAL A 687 15.97 -3.64 22.10
CA VAL A 687 14.75 -4.46 22.20
C VAL A 687 14.21 -4.47 23.62
N ARG A 688 15.08 -4.54 24.64
CA ARG A 688 14.69 -4.42 26.05
C ARG A 688 13.93 -3.11 26.31
N TRP A 689 14.48 -1.99 25.85
CA TRP A 689 13.83 -0.69 25.96
C TRP A 689 12.42 -0.69 25.34
N PHE A 690 12.25 -1.29 24.16
CA PHE A 690 10.93 -1.40 23.53
C PHE A 690 9.95 -2.29 24.31
N MET A 691 10.42 -3.40 24.89
CA MET A 691 9.59 -4.29 25.71
C MET A 691 9.07 -3.55 26.95
N GLU A 692 9.96 -2.89 27.70
CA GLU A 692 9.62 -2.14 28.92
C GLU A 692 8.65 -0.97 28.63
N ASN A 693 8.87 -0.25 27.53
CA ASN A 693 8.03 0.92 27.17
C ASN A 693 6.75 0.56 26.43
N ALA A 694 6.59 -0.69 25.96
CA ALA A 694 5.35 -1.16 25.34
C ALA A 694 4.35 -1.73 26.35
N GLU A 695 4.82 -2.23 27.49
CA GLU A 695 3.96 -2.74 28.59
C GLU A 695 3.26 -1.59 29.35
N GLY A 696 3.88 -0.40 29.43
CA GLY A 696 3.28 0.78 30.07
C GLY A 696 2.15 1.48 29.30
N LYS A 697 1.72 0.93 28.14
CA LYS A 697 0.62 1.47 27.31
C LYS A 697 -0.53 0.47 27.08
N ALA A 698 -0.52 -0.68 27.77
CA ALA A 698 -1.56 -1.72 27.67
C ALA A 698 -2.75 -1.44 28.60
#